data_AF-A0A1R2CIZ8-F1
#
_entry.id   AF-A0A1R2CIZ8-F1
#
_cell.length_a   1.000
_cell.length_b   1.000
_cell.length_c   1.000
_cell.angle_alpha   90.00
_cell.angle_beta   90.00
_cell.angle_gamma   90.00
#
_symmetry.space_group_name_H-M   'P 1'
#
loop_
_entity.id
_entity.type
_entity.pdbx_description
1 polymer ?
#
loop_
_entity_poly.entity_id
_entity_poly.type
_entity_poly.pdbx_seq_one_letter_code
_entity_poly.pdbx_strand_id
1 'polypeptide(L)'
;MFGSESLESFKENLIQVLQSSGHKPILASIGKQSKGKSYFLGHFLDDGEIPNKQNSHCSKGTHEFFSKSYNNYGFTLLDMEGFESMHSNTSRDSFNFCSVFTISEVLIMNISHEDLENQAFLDSFALNYWRYCKSAIKHRKKPLIIILAIRDPRFADEFIKVLKAYDDLVKGFTEEINSRMKSFTDEFISEIRPLLINDDVKEADIKIANEIICKINEDMGKYKFAIDMHFVVFFSKGFGKGKSKYFELKKIDEENVQFEESKFDSILVYIQQKCQEIVYMRNAESNYTSDTNDTNEPEIIYKLKMMIKEEEKRNSSKVNAIREIYVEACYDPMMRFPNKEGFLRSIGGYYRIHSNVEKINESVTKQLFKNLENTTKCRELMNEHKIKINEMMNNAGLWQIKEVLISYLKYLSAKCYCETLKLRNENPERPAYQYLIMILKFSGCENIINHQINEISKRKKMFSSLSFYDADFDNIIKHLYPKNVYLFESLFQVYLKFIEESIEFDYEYQEVINSEINKVQDRCYLSDLMKLLDNLYPSPEYDINQVEKFLKKLKNYHIECLMNKRDSLIKLERPFKPSQYVVEVHEKYDFIPAMYIAEKIIPSISGIIIGIASSATRALIVGAISEAAAATAAAATTAWIPIVGWTIFGVTTIASIGWIIYSYLKKTTSKNLKFKNTVASGFKIFKVIKNVKHINGTIVSCEDKLQENKKQFKSFIELKHEKVDPLSACVKATFYVIKIRD
;
A
#
# COMPACT_ATOMS: atom_id res chain seq x y z
N MET A 1 -38.06 4.61 -15.55
CA MET A 1 -37.05 3.73 -14.93
C MET A 1 -36.16 3.18 -16.04
N PHE A 2 -35.02 3.80 -16.34
CA PHE A 2 -34.05 3.30 -17.32
C PHE A 2 -32.65 3.83 -16.99
N GLY A 3 -31.65 2.95 -16.97
CA GLY A 3 -30.22 3.29 -17.02
C GLY A 3 -29.42 3.22 -15.71
N SER A 4 -29.77 2.34 -14.76
CA SER A 4 -28.94 2.07 -13.58
C SER A 4 -27.99 0.90 -13.81
N GLU A 5 -27.01 1.04 -14.70
CA GLU A 5 -25.77 0.28 -14.52
C GLU A 5 -24.95 1.04 -13.46
N SER A 6 -24.79 0.43 -12.30
CA SER A 6 -24.13 1.04 -11.14
C SER A 6 -22.63 1.19 -11.41
N LEU A 7 -21.98 2.19 -10.80
CA LEU A 7 -20.51 2.35 -10.84
C LEU A 7 -19.77 1.05 -10.45
N GLU A 8 -20.39 0.25 -9.58
CA GLU A 8 -19.95 -1.09 -9.20
C GLU A 8 -19.90 -2.06 -10.39
N SER A 9 -20.94 -2.08 -11.23
CA SER A 9 -20.99 -2.89 -12.47
C SER A 9 -19.85 -2.52 -13.41
N PHE A 10 -19.62 -1.23 -13.62
CA PHE A 10 -18.51 -0.74 -14.44
C PHE A 10 -17.15 -1.22 -13.92
N LYS A 11 -16.93 -1.13 -12.61
CA LYS A 11 -15.72 -1.59 -11.95
C LYS A 11 -15.52 -3.11 -12.13
N GLU A 12 -16.55 -3.92 -11.91
CA GLU A 12 -16.46 -5.39 -12.07
C GLU A 12 -16.20 -5.80 -13.53
N ASN A 13 -16.90 -5.18 -14.49
CA ASN A 13 -16.67 -5.39 -15.92
C ASN A 13 -15.22 -5.06 -16.30
N LEU A 14 -14.70 -3.93 -15.82
CA LEU A 14 -13.32 -3.51 -16.10
C LEU A 14 -12.30 -4.49 -15.49
N ILE A 15 -12.52 -4.97 -14.26
CA ILE A 15 -11.69 -5.98 -13.62
C ILE A 15 -11.66 -7.27 -14.44
N GLN A 16 -12.81 -7.76 -14.92
CA GLN A 16 -12.90 -8.97 -15.74
C GLN A 16 -12.09 -8.84 -17.04
N VAL A 17 -12.15 -7.67 -17.69
CA VAL A 17 -11.38 -7.40 -18.91
C VAL A 17 -9.88 -7.34 -18.61
N LEU A 18 -9.47 -6.73 -17.50
CA LEU A 18 -8.07 -6.71 -17.08
C LEU A 18 -7.53 -8.12 -16.80
N GLN A 19 -8.32 -8.97 -16.15
CA GLN A 19 -7.94 -10.36 -15.88
C GLN A 19 -7.81 -11.19 -17.16
N SER A 20 -8.72 -10.99 -18.14
CA SER A 20 -8.70 -11.72 -19.42
C SER A 20 -7.65 -11.19 -20.41
N SER A 21 -7.22 -9.93 -20.28
CA SER A 21 -6.17 -9.32 -21.13
C SER A 21 -4.78 -9.96 -20.94
N GLY A 22 -4.57 -10.67 -19.82
CA GLY A 22 -3.30 -11.31 -19.49
C GLY A 22 -2.17 -10.29 -19.31
N HIS A 23 -1.00 -10.57 -19.91
CA HIS A 23 0.19 -9.71 -19.82
C HIS A 23 0.31 -8.64 -20.92
N LYS A 24 -0.69 -8.53 -21.81
CA LYS A 24 -0.63 -7.61 -22.95
C LYS A 24 -0.70 -6.14 -22.51
N PRO A 25 0.00 -5.24 -23.22
CA PRO A 25 -0.26 -3.80 -23.14
C PRO A 25 -1.71 -3.46 -23.48
N ILE A 26 -2.22 -2.44 -22.81
CA ILE A 26 -3.56 -1.89 -22.99
C ILE A 26 -3.44 -0.59 -23.77
N LEU A 27 -4.10 -0.56 -24.92
CA LEU A 27 -4.35 0.65 -25.69
C LEU A 27 -5.72 1.18 -25.28
N ALA A 28 -5.78 2.29 -24.56
CA ALA A 28 -7.04 2.93 -24.24
C ALA A 28 -7.32 4.07 -25.22
N SER A 29 -8.60 4.28 -25.54
CA SER A 29 -9.02 5.45 -26.30
C SER A 29 -10.07 6.25 -25.52
N ILE A 30 -9.87 7.57 -25.49
CA ILE A 30 -10.76 8.49 -24.79
C ILE A 30 -10.95 9.78 -25.56
N GLY A 31 -11.97 10.56 -25.23
CA GLY A 31 -12.28 11.83 -25.87
C GLY A 31 -13.65 12.36 -25.44
N LYS A 32 -14.09 13.47 -26.02
CA LYS A 32 -15.42 14.02 -25.74
C LYS A 32 -16.54 13.12 -26.28
N GLN A 33 -17.65 13.04 -25.56
CA GLN A 33 -18.76 12.17 -25.97
C GLN A 33 -19.29 12.55 -27.37
N SER A 34 -19.58 11.54 -28.19
CA SER A 34 -20.20 11.69 -29.51
C SER A 34 -19.38 12.46 -30.57
N LYS A 35 -18.04 12.49 -30.45
CA LYS A 35 -17.12 13.06 -31.46
C LYS A 35 -16.52 12.03 -32.45
N GLY A 36 -17.21 10.92 -32.69
CA GLY A 36 -16.78 9.92 -33.68
C GLY A 36 -15.50 9.15 -33.31
N LYS A 37 -15.25 8.92 -32.01
CA LYS A 37 -14.12 8.11 -31.48
C LYS A 37 -14.19 6.66 -31.95
N SER A 38 -15.25 5.93 -31.58
CA SER A 38 -15.40 4.50 -31.92
C SER A 38 -15.47 4.26 -33.43
N TYR A 39 -16.07 5.20 -34.17
CA TYR A 39 -16.10 5.15 -35.64
C TYR A 39 -14.69 5.32 -36.25
N PHE A 40 -13.89 6.24 -35.73
CA PHE A 40 -12.49 6.38 -36.13
C PHE A 40 -11.66 5.15 -35.77
N LEU A 41 -11.83 4.58 -34.57
CA LEU A 41 -11.11 3.37 -34.18
C LEU A 41 -11.43 2.17 -35.08
N GLY A 42 -12.70 2.02 -35.50
CA GLY A 42 -13.11 0.98 -36.45
C GLY A 42 -12.38 1.11 -37.80
N HIS A 43 -12.18 2.33 -38.30
CA HIS A 43 -11.38 2.59 -39.49
C HIS A 43 -9.88 2.37 -39.26
N PHE A 44 -9.34 2.90 -38.15
CA PHE A 44 -7.93 2.85 -37.77
C PHE A 44 -7.43 1.41 -37.57
N LEU A 45 -8.26 0.53 -36.98
CA LEU A 45 -7.92 -0.86 -36.71
C LEU A 45 -8.44 -1.84 -37.76
N ASP A 46 -9.20 -1.34 -38.74
CA ASP A 46 -9.94 -2.12 -39.72
C ASP A 46 -10.89 -3.15 -39.07
N ASP A 47 -11.60 -2.71 -38.02
CA ASP A 47 -12.48 -3.55 -37.22
C ASP A 47 -13.93 -3.02 -37.19
N GLY A 48 -14.79 -3.71 -37.94
CA GLY A 48 -16.23 -3.43 -37.98
C GLY A 48 -17.00 -3.86 -36.73
N GLU A 49 -16.40 -4.64 -35.82
CA GLU A 49 -17.04 -5.05 -34.56
C GLU A 49 -17.03 -3.94 -33.50
N ILE A 50 -16.20 -2.91 -33.67
CA ILE A 50 -16.18 -1.76 -32.76
C ILE A 50 -17.54 -1.05 -32.84
N PRO A 51 -18.28 -0.95 -31.73
CA PRO A 51 -19.64 -0.45 -31.76
C PRO A 51 -19.69 0.99 -32.24
N ASN A 52 -20.34 1.20 -33.38
CA ASN A 52 -20.59 2.52 -33.95
C ASN A 52 -22.10 2.82 -33.99
N LYS A 53 -22.48 4.07 -33.71
CA LYS A 53 -23.89 4.48 -33.59
C LYS A 53 -24.62 4.62 -34.94
N GLN A 54 -24.05 4.16 -36.06
CA GLN A 54 -24.62 4.45 -37.38
C GLN A 54 -25.81 3.56 -37.75
N ASN A 55 -25.93 2.34 -37.19
CA ASN A 55 -26.94 1.36 -37.63
C ASN A 55 -27.73 0.64 -36.52
N SER A 56 -27.55 1.00 -35.25
CA SER A 56 -28.32 0.44 -34.13
C SER A 56 -28.87 1.56 -33.25
N HIS A 57 -30.10 1.38 -32.74
CA HIS A 57 -30.63 2.17 -31.64
C HIS A 57 -29.88 1.84 -30.34
N CYS A 58 -28.56 2.05 -30.30
CA CYS A 58 -27.83 2.13 -29.04
C CYS A 58 -28.17 3.49 -28.41
N SER A 59 -29.03 3.47 -27.39
CA SER A 59 -29.28 4.62 -26.54
C SER A 59 -27.95 5.17 -26.00
N LYS A 60 -27.83 6.48 -25.81
CA LYS A 60 -26.72 7.04 -25.03
C LYS A 60 -26.64 6.28 -23.69
N GLY A 61 -25.49 5.66 -23.40
CA GLY A 61 -25.27 4.92 -22.15
C GLY A 61 -25.53 3.41 -22.16
N THR A 62 -25.59 2.71 -23.31
CA THR A 62 -25.80 1.24 -23.35
C THR A 62 -24.55 0.38 -23.22
N HIS A 63 -23.35 0.92 -23.47
CA HIS A 63 -22.08 0.21 -23.22
C HIS A 63 -21.12 1.16 -22.49
N GLU A 64 -20.69 0.79 -21.30
CA GLU A 64 -19.76 1.58 -20.46
C GLU A 64 -18.38 1.71 -21.14
N PHE A 65 -17.94 0.65 -21.81
CA PHE A 65 -16.74 0.61 -22.64
C PHE A 65 -16.80 -0.62 -23.56
N PHE A 66 -16.00 -0.62 -24.63
CA PHE A 66 -15.77 -1.79 -25.47
C PHE A 66 -14.35 -2.32 -25.27
N SER A 67 -14.17 -3.63 -25.31
CA SER A 67 -12.85 -4.25 -25.21
C SER A 67 -12.65 -5.37 -26.21
N LYS A 68 -11.44 -5.46 -26.78
CA LYS A 68 -11.04 -6.54 -27.69
C LYS A 68 -9.54 -6.75 -27.65
N SER A 69 -9.11 -8.01 -27.61
CA SER A 69 -7.69 -8.35 -27.66
C SER A 69 -7.23 -8.58 -29.10
N TYR A 70 -6.24 -7.79 -29.55
CA TYR A 70 -5.67 -7.88 -30.89
C TYR A 70 -4.32 -8.60 -30.82
N ASN A 71 -4.31 -9.92 -31.03
CA ASN A 71 -3.08 -10.71 -31.04
C ASN A 71 -2.07 -10.20 -32.07
N ASN A 72 -2.54 -9.88 -33.28
CA ASN A 72 -1.72 -9.46 -34.40
C ASN A 72 -1.04 -8.10 -34.15
N TYR A 73 -1.64 -7.26 -33.31
CA TYR A 73 -1.10 -5.94 -32.96
C TYR A 73 -0.42 -5.92 -31.59
N GLY A 74 -0.48 -7.01 -30.83
CA GLY A 74 0.22 -7.16 -29.55
C GLY A 74 -0.39 -6.39 -28.37
N PHE A 75 -1.65 -5.95 -28.46
CA PHE A 75 -2.32 -5.19 -27.39
C PHE A 75 -3.79 -5.58 -27.19
N THR A 76 -4.37 -5.11 -26.09
CA THR A 76 -5.82 -5.12 -25.84
C THR A 76 -6.37 -3.70 -25.95
N LEU A 77 -7.37 -3.50 -26.81
CA LEU A 77 -8.07 -2.22 -26.96
C LEU A 77 -9.09 -2.07 -25.84
N LEU A 78 -9.13 -0.88 -25.24
CA LEU A 78 -10.21 -0.39 -24.39
C LEU A 78 -10.76 0.91 -25.00
N ASP A 79 -11.92 0.83 -25.64
CA ASP A 79 -12.63 2.01 -26.13
C ASP A 79 -13.58 2.52 -25.04
N MET A 80 -13.15 3.57 -24.34
CA MET A 80 -13.78 4.02 -23.10
C MET A 80 -14.85 5.06 -23.37
N GLU A 81 -15.87 5.16 -22.51
CA GLU A 81 -16.86 6.24 -22.62
C GLU A 81 -16.18 7.61 -22.59
N GLY A 82 -16.71 8.54 -23.38
CA GLY A 82 -16.17 9.89 -23.47
C GLY A 82 -16.55 10.78 -22.28
N PHE A 83 -15.70 11.76 -21.98
CA PHE A 83 -15.92 12.73 -20.89
C PHE A 83 -16.94 13.82 -21.26
N GLU A 84 -17.39 14.58 -20.25
CA GLU A 84 -18.33 15.72 -20.36
C GLU A 84 -19.75 15.35 -20.86
N SER A 85 -20.31 14.23 -20.39
CA SER A 85 -21.71 13.92 -20.72
C SER A 85 -22.65 14.80 -19.88
N MET A 86 -23.71 15.35 -20.48
CA MET A 86 -24.71 16.15 -19.75
C MET A 86 -25.52 15.34 -18.71
N HIS A 87 -25.33 14.02 -18.63
CA HIS A 87 -26.10 13.11 -17.78
C HIS A 87 -25.22 12.21 -16.90
N SER A 88 -23.90 12.44 -16.81
CA SER A 88 -23.00 11.56 -16.07
C SER A 88 -22.97 11.88 -14.58
N ASN A 89 -22.81 10.82 -13.78
CA ASN A 89 -22.47 10.92 -12.37
C ASN A 89 -20.99 11.31 -12.24
N THR A 90 -20.68 12.37 -11.47
CA THR A 90 -19.29 12.81 -11.22
C THR A 90 -18.37 11.68 -10.75
N SER A 91 -18.89 10.74 -9.97
CA SER A 91 -18.13 9.58 -9.48
C SER A 91 -17.80 8.60 -10.59
N ARG A 92 -18.66 8.48 -11.61
CA ARG A 92 -18.41 7.65 -12.80
C ARG A 92 -17.39 8.30 -13.73
N ASP A 93 -17.49 9.61 -13.93
CA ASP A 93 -16.53 10.34 -14.76
C ASP A 93 -15.13 10.33 -14.13
N SER A 94 -15.04 10.56 -12.82
CA SER A 94 -13.78 10.51 -12.08
C SER A 94 -13.16 9.12 -12.11
N PHE A 95 -13.97 8.08 -11.87
CA PHE A 95 -13.54 6.69 -11.95
C PHE A 95 -13.07 6.31 -13.36
N ASN A 96 -13.83 6.67 -14.40
CA ASN A 96 -13.46 6.41 -15.79
C ASN A 96 -12.12 7.10 -16.13
N PHE A 97 -12.01 8.41 -15.87
CA PHE A 97 -10.79 9.18 -16.14
C PHE A 97 -9.59 8.56 -15.44
N CYS A 98 -9.64 8.38 -14.12
CA CYS A 98 -8.55 7.79 -13.36
C CYS A 98 -8.20 6.38 -13.85
N SER A 99 -9.19 5.55 -14.12
CA SER A 99 -8.98 4.16 -14.55
C SER A 99 -8.20 4.11 -15.86
N VAL A 100 -8.58 4.93 -16.84
CA VAL A 100 -7.91 5.01 -18.15
C VAL A 100 -6.47 5.43 -18.01
N PHE A 101 -6.21 6.52 -17.28
CA PHE A 101 -4.84 6.98 -17.02
C PHE A 101 -4.02 6.00 -16.18
N THR A 102 -4.65 5.08 -15.43
CA THR A 102 -3.94 4.10 -14.61
C THR A 102 -3.57 2.84 -15.38
N ILE A 103 -4.51 2.27 -16.13
CA ILE A 103 -4.36 0.93 -16.69
C ILE A 103 -3.76 0.91 -18.09
N SER A 104 -3.80 2.03 -18.81
CA SER A 104 -3.31 2.10 -20.19
C SER A 104 -1.80 2.19 -20.25
N GLU A 105 -1.19 1.50 -21.20
CA GLU A 105 0.20 1.71 -21.59
C GLU A 105 0.30 2.82 -22.63
N VAL A 106 -0.67 2.83 -23.55
CA VAL A 106 -0.83 3.83 -24.60
C VAL A 106 -2.25 4.38 -24.54
N LEU A 107 -2.39 5.70 -24.60
CA LEU A 107 -3.65 6.41 -24.58
C LEU A 107 -3.82 7.21 -25.88
N ILE A 108 -4.88 6.94 -26.65
CA ILE A 108 -5.30 7.77 -27.77
C ILE A 108 -6.36 8.75 -27.29
N MET A 109 -6.01 10.04 -27.24
CA MET A 109 -6.91 11.13 -26.91
C MET A 109 -7.54 11.72 -28.17
N ASN A 110 -8.85 11.64 -28.31
CA ASN A 110 -9.61 12.22 -29.42
C ASN A 110 -10.19 13.57 -28.97
N ILE A 111 -9.54 14.66 -29.39
CA ILE A 111 -9.95 16.03 -29.06
C ILE A 111 -10.16 16.80 -30.36
N SER A 112 -11.23 17.58 -30.46
CA SER A 112 -11.42 18.43 -31.65
C SER A 112 -10.45 19.61 -31.63
N HIS A 113 -10.12 20.13 -32.81
CA HIS A 113 -9.32 21.34 -32.94
C HIS A 113 -9.87 22.49 -32.09
N GLU A 114 -11.19 22.71 -32.13
CA GLU A 114 -11.83 23.77 -31.34
C GLU A 114 -11.64 23.59 -29.83
N ASP A 115 -11.72 22.36 -29.32
CA ASP A 115 -11.56 22.10 -27.89
C ASP A 115 -10.11 22.41 -27.43
N LEU A 116 -9.09 22.25 -28.30
CA LEU A 116 -7.69 22.58 -27.97
C LEU A 116 -7.46 24.07 -27.67
N GLU A 117 -8.32 24.96 -28.18
CA GLU A 117 -8.24 26.41 -27.97
C GLU A 117 -9.32 26.91 -26.98
N ASN A 118 -10.34 26.09 -26.72
CA ASN A 118 -11.51 26.47 -25.95
C ASN A 118 -11.17 26.61 -24.46
N GLN A 119 -11.32 27.82 -23.93
CA GLN A 119 -10.96 28.15 -22.56
C GLN A 119 -11.70 27.31 -21.51
N ALA A 120 -13.00 27.05 -21.71
CA ALA A 120 -13.79 26.26 -20.76
C ALA A 120 -13.38 24.77 -20.76
N PHE A 121 -13.05 24.21 -21.93
CA PHE A 121 -12.53 22.85 -22.03
C PHE A 121 -11.13 22.74 -21.42
N LEU A 122 -10.26 23.70 -21.70
CA LEU A 122 -8.92 23.76 -21.11
C LEU A 122 -8.99 23.80 -19.58
N ASP A 123 -9.93 24.57 -19.00
CA ASP A 123 -10.13 24.65 -17.55
C ASP A 123 -10.67 23.33 -16.98
N SER A 124 -11.70 22.76 -17.60
CA SER A 124 -12.31 21.50 -17.16
C SER A 124 -11.31 20.35 -17.24
N PHE A 125 -10.57 20.26 -18.35
CA PHE A 125 -9.57 19.22 -18.58
C PHE A 125 -8.39 19.36 -17.64
N ALA A 126 -7.83 20.58 -17.48
CA ALA A 126 -6.71 20.82 -16.56
C ALA A 126 -7.11 20.50 -15.11
N LEU A 127 -8.32 20.88 -14.69
CA LEU A 127 -8.81 20.58 -13.35
C LEU A 127 -8.99 19.08 -13.14
N ASN A 128 -9.63 18.38 -14.08
CA ASN A 128 -9.82 16.93 -14.01
C ASN A 128 -8.48 16.20 -14.01
N TYR A 129 -7.57 16.57 -14.91
CA TYR A 129 -6.23 15.99 -14.94
C TYR A 129 -5.49 16.27 -13.63
N TRP A 130 -5.46 17.49 -13.11
CA TRP A 130 -4.85 17.82 -11.81
C TRP A 130 -5.40 16.96 -10.66
N ARG A 131 -6.72 16.78 -10.59
CA ARG A 131 -7.40 15.99 -9.55
C ARG A 131 -7.13 14.49 -9.65
N TYR A 132 -7.12 13.97 -10.87
CA TYR A 132 -7.14 12.53 -11.15
C TYR A 132 -5.75 11.95 -11.41
N CYS A 133 -4.83 12.76 -11.93
CA CYS A 133 -3.47 12.36 -12.30
C CYS A 133 -2.71 11.78 -11.09
N LYS A 134 -2.84 12.40 -9.91
CA LYS A 134 -2.22 11.89 -8.68
C LYS A 134 -2.74 10.49 -8.31
N SER A 135 -4.06 10.27 -8.37
CA SER A 135 -4.65 8.96 -8.10
C SER A 135 -4.22 7.91 -9.13
N ALA A 136 -4.00 8.32 -10.39
CA ALA A 136 -3.51 7.42 -11.42
C ALA A 136 -2.00 7.10 -11.29
N ILE A 137 -1.16 8.10 -11.04
CA ILE A 137 0.30 7.95 -11.07
C ILE A 137 0.82 7.10 -9.92
N LYS A 138 0.23 7.14 -8.72
CA LYS A 138 0.64 6.26 -7.61
C LYS A 138 0.56 4.77 -7.95
N HIS A 139 -0.19 4.41 -9.00
CA HIS A 139 -0.32 3.04 -9.50
C HIS A 139 0.59 2.73 -10.68
N ARG A 140 1.28 3.72 -11.24
CA ARG A 140 2.15 3.57 -12.41
C ARG A 140 3.61 3.55 -12.01
N LYS A 141 4.36 2.62 -12.59
CA LYS A 141 5.84 2.59 -12.54
C LYS A 141 6.49 3.27 -13.75
N LYS A 142 5.76 3.39 -14.87
CA LYS A 142 6.25 3.92 -16.15
C LYS A 142 5.32 5.05 -16.62
N PRO A 143 5.85 6.08 -17.32
CA PRO A 143 5.05 7.15 -17.89
C PRO A 143 4.00 6.60 -18.86
N LEU A 144 2.89 7.32 -18.99
CA LEU A 144 1.85 7.01 -19.97
C LEU A 144 2.26 7.58 -21.32
N ILE A 145 2.15 6.79 -22.38
CA ILE A 145 2.33 7.28 -23.75
C ILE A 145 1.00 7.87 -24.20
N ILE A 146 0.95 9.18 -24.43
CA ILE A 146 -0.24 9.90 -24.87
C ILE A 146 -0.10 10.28 -26.34
N ILE A 147 -1.02 9.78 -27.15
CA ILE A 147 -1.15 10.11 -28.56
C ILE A 147 -2.40 10.98 -28.75
N LEU A 148 -2.23 12.20 -29.25
CA LEU A 148 -3.34 13.11 -29.52
C LEU A 148 -3.83 12.95 -30.97
N ALA A 149 -5.08 12.51 -31.13
CA ALA A 149 -5.80 12.52 -32.39
C ALA A 149 -6.62 13.82 -32.50
N ILE A 150 -6.14 14.77 -33.32
CA ILE A 150 -6.82 16.05 -33.54
C ILE A 150 -7.97 15.84 -34.52
N ARG A 151 -9.20 16.00 -34.03
CA ARG A 151 -10.44 15.81 -34.80
C ARG A 151 -10.95 17.14 -35.34
N ASP A 152 -11.79 17.07 -36.36
CA ASP A 152 -12.46 18.23 -36.97
C ASP A 152 -11.47 19.39 -37.26
N PRO A 153 -10.40 19.14 -38.03
CA PRO A 153 -9.34 20.12 -38.29
C PRO A 153 -9.86 21.37 -39.02
N ARG A 154 -9.45 22.55 -38.55
CA ARG A 154 -9.75 23.85 -39.20
C ARG A 154 -8.79 24.16 -40.36
N PHE A 155 -7.51 23.83 -40.21
CA PHE A 155 -6.49 24.11 -41.21
C PHE A 155 -6.44 22.94 -42.20
N ALA A 156 -6.99 23.15 -43.40
CA ALA A 156 -7.14 22.11 -44.42
C ALA A 156 -6.39 22.43 -45.72
N ASP A 157 -5.42 23.34 -45.67
CA ASP A 157 -4.61 23.68 -46.83
C ASP A 157 -3.41 22.73 -46.98
N GLU A 158 -3.00 22.46 -48.22
CA GLU A 158 -1.85 21.62 -48.56
C GLU A 158 -0.52 22.40 -48.50
N PHE A 159 -0.29 23.13 -47.39
CA PHE A 159 0.97 23.84 -47.14
C PHE A 159 1.73 23.23 -45.97
N ILE A 160 3.05 23.13 -46.08
CA ILE A 160 3.88 22.63 -44.97
C ILE A 160 3.75 23.45 -43.67
N LYS A 161 3.41 24.74 -43.80
CA LYS A 161 3.09 25.63 -42.68
C LYS A 161 1.90 25.13 -41.84
N VAL A 162 0.98 24.36 -42.43
CA VAL A 162 -0.17 23.78 -41.73
C VAL A 162 0.29 22.70 -40.74
N LEU A 163 1.23 21.83 -41.11
CA LEU A 163 1.80 20.85 -40.18
C LEU A 163 2.43 21.53 -38.97
N LYS A 164 3.26 22.56 -39.22
CA LYS A 164 3.85 23.37 -38.15
C LYS A 164 2.79 24.07 -37.28
N ALA A 165 1.70 24.55 -37.88
CA ALA A 165 0.62 25.17 -37.11
C ALA A 165 -0.06 24.17 -36.16
N TYR A 166 -0.18 22.90 -36.54
CA TYR A 166 -0.65 21.84 -35.65
C TYR A 166 0.37 21.50 -34.56
N ASP A 167 1.66 21.44 -34.88
CA ASP A 167 2.72 21.28 -33.86
C ASP A 167 2.65 22.40 -32.81
N ASP A 168 2.54 23.66 -33.25
CA ASP A 168 2.44 24.85 -32.40
C ASP A 168 1.13 24.83 -31.57
N LEU A 169 0.00 24.37 -32.16
CA LEU A 169 -1.28 24.20 -31.45
C LEU A 169 -1.17 23.17 -30.32
N VAL A 170 -0.55 22.02 -30.58
CA VAL A 170 -0.36 20.96 -29.57
C VAL A 170 0.57 21.42 -28.45
N LYS A 171 1.63 22.15 -28.81
CA LYS A 171 2.54 22.76 -27.84
C LYS A 171 1.81 23.77 -26.96
N GLY A 172 1.06 24.69 -27.56
CA GLY A 172 0.26 25.69 -26.85
C GLY A 172 -0.78 25.04 -25.91
N PHE A 173 -1.51 24.03 -26.39
CA PHE A 173 -2.44 23.24 -25.56
C PHE A 173 -1.72 22.63 -24.35
N THR A 174 -0.58 22.00 -24.56
CA THR A 174 0.19 21.33 -23.49
C THR A 174 0.72 22.34 -22.47
N GLU A 175 1.25 23.48 -22.92
CA GLU A 175 1.75 24.56 -22.05
C GLU A 175 0.62 25.17 -21.21
N GLU A 176 -0.54 25.41 -21.82
CA GLU A 176 -1.70 26.01 -21.17
C GLU A 176 -2.30 25.08 -20.09
N ILE A 177 -2.47 23.79 -20.38
CA ILE A 177 -2.92 22.81 -19.39
C ILE A 177 -1.96 22.77 -18.19
N ASN A 178 -0.65 22.69 -18.44
CA ASN A 178 0.35 22.66 -17.37
C ASN A 178 0.40 23.97 -16.55
N SER A 179 0.21 25.12 -17.19
CA SER A 179 0.11 26.42 -16.52
C SER A 179 -1.07 26.47 -15.55
N ARG A 180 -2.25 26.02 -15.99
CA ARG A 180 -3.46 25.95 -15.15
C ARG A 180 -3.31 24.98 -13.99
N MET A 181 -2.74 23.80 -14.24
CA MET A 181 -2.43 22.83 -13.17
C MET A 181 -1.53 23.44 -12.09
N LYS A 182 -0.53 24.23 -12.48
CA LYS A 182 0.33 24.94 -11.54
C LYS A 182 -0.47 25.96 -10.73
N SER A 183 -1.31 26.77 -11.39
CA SER A 183 -2.19 27.73 -10.72
C SER A 183 -3.12 27.06 -9.70
N PHE A 184 -3.74 25.92 -10.05
CA PHE A 184 -4.57 25.14 -9.11
C PHE A 184 -3.77 24.61 -7.92
N THR A 185 -2.52 24.21 -8.14
CA THR A 185 -1.62 23.74 -7.07
C THR A 185 -1.27 24.88 -6.13
N ASP A 186 -0.88 26.04 -6.66
CA ASP A 186 -0.51 27.21 -5.87
C ASP A 186 -1.68 27.71 -5.01
N GLU A 187 -2.89 27.70 -5.58
CA GLU A 187 -4.09 28.10 -4.86
C GLU A 187 -4.51 27.08 -3.79
N PHE A 188 -4.42 25.79 -4.09
CA PHE A 188 -4.61 24.76 -3.07
C PHE A 188 -3.64 24.94 -1.91
N ILE A 189 -2.36 25.22 -2.21
CA ILE A 189 -1.32 25.50 -1.22
C ILE A 189 -1.67 26.74 -0.38
N SER A 190 -2.15 27.83 -1.00
CA SER A 190 -2.53 29.04 -0.26
C SER A 190 -3.69 28.81 0.69
N GLU A 191 -4.62 27.92 0.34
CA GLU A 191 -5.77 27.58 1.18
C GLU A 191 -5.39 26.66 2.35
N ILE A 192 -4.48 25.70 2.15
CA ILE A 192 -4.07 24.77 3.23
C ILE A 192 -3.01 25.36 4.16
N ARG A 193 -2.22 26.35 3.71
CA ARG A 193 -1.10 26.89 4.49
C ARG A 193 -1.55 27.49 5.82
N PRO A 194 -2.58 28.36 5.90
CA PRO A 194 -3.11 28.85 7.18
C PRO A 194 -3.69 27.75 8.06
N LEU A 195 -4.09 26.61 7.48
CA LEU A 195 -4.63 25.48 8.24
C LEU A 195 -3.51 24.65 8.88
N LEU A 196 -2.33 24.60 8.25
CA LEU A 196 -1.16 23.94 8.81
C LEU A 196 -0.40 24.82 9.81
N ILE A 197 -0.46 26.14 9.61
CA ILE A 197 0.25 27.14 10.39
C ILE A 197 -0.82 27.95 11.14
N ASN A 198 -1.20 27.46 12.33
CA ASN A 198 -2.08 28.22 13.23
C ASN A 198 -1.23 29.11 14.15
N ASP A 199 -1.72 30.28 14.53
CA ASP A 199 -0.96 31.33 15.25
C ASP A 199 -0.45 30.89 16.64
N ASP A 200 -0.99 29.80 17.21
CA ASP A 200 -0.63 29.23 18.52
C ASP A 200 0.34 28.02 18.43
N VAL A 201 1.00 27.79 17.30
CA VAL A 201 1.77 26.57 17.00
C VAL A 201 3.28 26.74 17.24
N LYS A 202 3.94 25.69 17.75
CA LYS A 202 5.40 25.70 18.00
C LYS A 202 6.18 25.86 16.69
N GLU A 203 7.32 26.55 16.74
CA GLU A 203 8.20 26.80 15.59
C GLU A 203 8.60 25.50 14.83
N ALA A 204 8.81 24.40 15.55
CA ALA A 204 9.11 23.09 14.97
C ALA A 204 7.97 22.56 14.08
N ASP A 205 6.72 22.73 14.50
CA ASP A 205 5.54 22.27 13.75
C ASP A 205 5.31 23.15 12.50
N ILE A 206 5.60 24.45 12.60
CA ILE A 206 5.60 25.39 11.46
C ILE A 206 6.66 24.98 10.43
N LYS A 207 7.85 24.58 10.88
CA LYS A 207 8.91 24.09 9.98
C LYS A 207 8.48 22.82 9.24
N ILE A 208 7.89 21.85 9.95
CA ILE A 208 7.36 20.61 9.34
C ILE A 208 6.23 20.93 8.34
N ALA A 209 5.32 21.84 8.69
CA ALA A 209 4.25 22.30 7.80
C ALA A 209 4.81 22.90 6.49
N ASN A 210 5.84 23.74 6.58
CA ASN A 210 6.50 24.32 5.41
C ASN A 210 7.22 23.26 4.57
N GLU A 211 7.89 22.29 5.19
CA GLU A 211 8.51 21.16 4.47
C GLU A 211 7.47 20.32 3.73
N ILE A 212 6.29 20.08 4.32
CA ILE A 212 5.17 19.40 3.67
C ILE A 212 4.69 20.20 2.45
N ILE A 213 4.49 21.51 2.59
CA ILE A 213 4.05 22.39 1.50
C ILE A 213 5.07 22.39 0.35
N CYS A 214 6.36 22.59 0.65
CA CYS A 214 7.42 22.58 -0.35
C CYS A 214 7.43 21.25 -1.12
N LYS A 215 7.34 20.13 -0.41
CA LYS A 215 7.33 18.80 -1.04
C LYS A 215 6.08 18.54 -1.87
N ILE A 216 4.90 19.05 -1.49
CA ILE A 216 3.70 18.98 -2.35
C ILE A 216 3.93 19.76 -3.64
N ASN A 217 4.51 20.96 -3.55
CA ASN A 217 4.78 21.77 -4.74
C ASN A 217 5.78 21.09 -5.69
N GLU A 218 6.88 20.56 -5.15
CA GLU A 218 7.87 19.79 -5.91
C GLU A 218 7.28 18.52 -6.52
N ASP A 219 6.40 17.83 -5.80
CA ASP A 219 5.75 16.60 -6.25
C ASP A 219 4.75 16.89 -7.39
N MET A 220 3.90 17.89 -7.22
CA MET A 220 2.93 18.30 -8.24
C MET A 220 3.62 18.83 -9.51
N GLY A 221 4.77 19.48 -9.37
CA GLY A 221 5.60 19.92 -10.49
C GLY A 221 6.11 18.77 -11.38
N LYS A 222 6.11 17.53 -10.89
CA LYS A 222 6.49 16.32 -11.66
C LYS A 222 5.34 15.78 -12.51
N TYR A 223 4.09 16.15 -12.24
CA TYR A 223 2.91 15.60 -12.92
C TYR A 223 2.50 16.39 -14.15
N LYS A 224 3.46 16.71 -15.02
CA LYS A 224 3.17 17.45 -16.24
C LYS A 224 2.35 16.60 -17.20
N PHE A 225 1.33 17.21 -17.78
CA PHE A 225 0.68 16.66 -18.96
C PHE A 225 1.65 16.78 -20.14
N ALA A 226 1.87 15.69 -20.85
CA ALA A 226 2.76 15.62 -22.00
C ALA A 226 2.10 14.78 -23.10
N ILE A 227 2.22 15.25 -24.34
CA ILE A 227 1.78 14.53 -25.53
C ILE A 227 3.02 14.02 -26.24
N ASP A 228 3.16 12.69 -26.33
CA ASP A 228 4.31 12.05 -26.96
C ASP A 228 4.24 12.13 -28.48
N MET A 229 3.03 12.06 -29.03
CA MET A 229 2.79 12.09 -30.48
C MET A 229 1.42 12.68 -30.77
N HIS A 230 1.25 13.29 -31.94
CA HIS A 230 -0.07 13.68 -32.41
C HIS A 230 -0.23 13.39 -33.91
N PHE A 231 -1.48 13.33 -34.35
CA PHE A 231 -1.84 13.25 -35.75
C PHE A 231 -3.19 13.93 -35.99
N VAL A 232 -3.41 14.39 -37.22
CA VAL A 232 -4.59 15.15 -37.60
C VAL A 232 -5.52 14.27 -38.43
N VAL A 233 -6.78 14.17 -38.02
CA VAL A 233 -7.76 13.29 -38.64
C VAL A 233 -8.72 14.12 -39.50
N PHE A 234 -8.47 14.13 -40.80
CA PHE A 234 -9.37 14.76 -41.77
C PHE A 234 -10.47 13.77 -42.16
N PHE A 235 -11.72 14.23 -42.16
CA PHE A 235 -12.89 13.40 -42.44
C PHE A 235 -13.76 14.04 -43.51
N SER A 236 -14.01 13.31 -44.60
CA SER A 236 -14.95 13.73 -45.64
C SER A 236 -16.14 12.80 -45.70
N LYS A 237 -17.35 13.36 -45.55
CA LYS A 237 -18.61 12.66 -45.82
C LYS A 237 -18.85 12.66 -47.32
N GLY A 238 -18.66 11.52 -47.98
CA GLY A 238 -19.09 11.34 -49.36
C GLY A 238 -20.60 11.38 -49.47
N PHE A 239 -21.18 12.52 -49.85
CA PHE A 239 -22.58 12.60 -50.25
C PHE A 239 -22.80 11.72 -51.50
N GLY A 240 -23.68 10.71 -51.39
CA GLY A 240 -24.13 9.90 -52.53
C GLY A 240 -23.39 8.57 -52.82
N LYS A 241 -22.26 8.26 -52.17
CA LYS A 241 -21.50 7.00 -52.43
C LYS A 241 -21.39 6.03 -51.23
N GLY A 242 -21.99 6.34 -50.08
CA GLY A 242 -22.10 5.41 -48.95
C GLY A 242 -20.79 5.03 -48.23
N LYS A 243 -19.63 5.59 -48.60
CA LYS A 243 -18.35 5.38 -47.90
C LYS A 243 -17.80 6.72 -47.42
N SER A 244 -17.68 6.89 -46.11
CA SER A 244 -16.90 8.01 -45.55
C SER A 244 -15.42 7.71 -45.70
N LYS A 245 -14.60 8.73 -45.95
CA LYS A 245 -13.15 8.58 -46.14
C LYS A 245 -12.38 9.39 -45.11
N TYR A 246 -11.33 8.80 -44.57
CA TYR A 246 -10.38 9.43 -43.68
C TYR A 246 -9.10 9.77 -44.42
N PHE A 247 -8.57 10.97 -44.16
CA PHE A 247 -7.38 11.47 -44.81
C PHE A 247 -6.34 11.92 -43.78
N GLU A 248 -5.08 11.84 -44.19
CA GLU A 248 -3.92 12.34 -43.47
C GLU A 248 -3.16 13.31 -44.39
N LEU A 249 -2.69 14.41 -43.83
CA LEU A 249 -1.83 15.34 -44.54
C LEU A 249 -0.39 14.82 -44.48
N LYS A 250 0.12 14.23 -45.57
CA LYS A 250 1.46 13.66 -45.60
C LYS A 250 2.45 14.58 -46.30
N LYS A 251 3.67 14.62 -45.77
CA LYS A 251 4.80 15.29 -46.37
C LYS A 251 5.33 14.47 -47.55
N ILE A 252 5.40 15.07 -48.73
CA ILE A 252 5.94 14.44 -49.94
C ILE A 252 7.44 14.75 -50.06
N ASP A 253 7.80 16.01 -49.84
CA ASP A 253 9.16 16.54 -49.87
C ASP A 253 9.33 17.69 -48.85
N GLU A 254 10.46 18.41 -48.89
CA GLU A 254 10.77 19.46 -47.91
C GLU A 254 9.80 20.66 -47.91
N GLU A 255 9.01 20.87 -48.96
CA GLU A 255 8.12 22.04 -49.11
C GLU A 255 6.65 21.67 -49.35
N ASN A 256 6.38 20.48 -49.86
CA ASN A 256 5.05 20.03 -50.29
C ASN A 256 4.44 18.99 -49.37
N VAL A 257 3.13 19.13 -49.15
CA VAL A 257 2.28 18.18 -48.41
C VAL A 257 1.03 17.91 -49.24
N GLN A 258 0.42 16.73 -49.10
CA GLN A 258 -0.84 16.41 -49.78
C GLN A 258 -1.76 15.57 -48.90
N PHE A 259 -3.06 15.63 -49.16
CA PHE A 259 -4.03 14.74 -48.53
C PHE A 259 -4.00 13.35 -49.17
N GLU A 260 -3.77 12.33 -48.35
CA GLU A 260 -3.87 10.94 -48.74
C GLU A 260 -4.95 10.23 -47.93
N GLU A 261 -5.74 9.38 -48.59
CA GLU A 261 -6.62 8.45 -47.88
C GLU A 261 -5.75 7.53 -47.01
N SER A 262 -5.96 7.55 -45.70
CA SER A 262 -5.04 6.95 -44.73
C SER A 262 -5.78 6.09 -43.71
N LYS A 263 -5.17 4.95 -43.36
CA LYS A 263 -5.51 4.16 -42.16
C LYS A 263 -4.63 4.56 -40.96
N PHE A 264 -3.78 5.57 -41.11
CA PHE A 264 -2.81 6.03 -40.11
C PHE A 264 -1.83 4.92 -39.70
N ASP A 265 -1.34 4.16 -40.70
CA ASP A 265 -0.46 2.99 -40.50
C ASP A 265 0.82 3.35 -39.73
N SER A 266 1.36 4.55 -39.94
CA SER A 266 2.53 5.07 -39.21
C SER A 266 2.31 5.09 -37.70
N ILE A 267 1.12 5.54 -37.27
CA ILE A 267 0.71 5.56 -35.86
C ILE A 267 0.50 4.15 -35.35
N LEU A 268 -0.15 3.27 -36.13
CA LEU A 268 -0.35 1.89 -35.72
C LEU A 268 0.98 1.16 -35.51
N VAL A 269 1.95 1.35 -36.42
CA VAL A 269 3.31 0.81 -36.30
C VAL A 269 4.01 1.37 -35.06
N TYR A 270 3.89 2.68 -34.80
CA TYR A 270 4.44 3.28 -33.59
C TYR A 270 3.86 2.65 -32.31
N ILE A 271 2.53 2.46 -32.26
CA ILE A 271 1.86 1.79 -31.14
C ILE A 271 2.38 0.36 -30.96
N GLN A 272 2.48 -0.41 -32.04
CA GLN A 272 3.00 -1.78 -32.01
C GLN A 272 4.43 -1.84 -31.48
N GLN A 273 5.31 -0.95 -31.97
CA GLN A 273 6.69 -0.85 -31.52
C GLN A 273 6.74 -0.56 -30.02
N LYS A 274 5.95 0.41 -29.53
CA LYS A 274 5.89 0.73 -28.10
C LYS A 274 5.32 -0.41 -27.26
N CYS A 275 4.30 -1.11 -27.74
CA CYS A 275 3.79 -2.30 -27.08
C CYS A 275 4.86 -3.41 -26.99
N GLN A 276 5.63 -3.63 -28.06
CA GLN A 276 6.73 -4.59 -28.09
C GLN A 276 7.87 -4.20 -27.13
N GLU A 277 8.28 -2.93 -27.11
CA GLU A 277 9.27 -2.41 -26.15
C GLU A 277 8.82 -2.68 -24.70
N ILE A 278 7.54 -2.43 -24.40
CA ILE A 278 6.98 -2.66 -23.07
C ILE A 278 7.00 -4.14 -22.70
N VAL A 279 6.60 -5.02 -23.61
CA VAL A 279 6.64 -6.48 -23.39
C VAL A 279 8.08 -6.96 -23.20
N TYR A 280 9.00 -6.50 -24.04
CA TYR A 280 10.43 -6.82 -23.93
C TYR A 280 10.99 -6.38 -22.57
N MET A 281 10.71 -5.14 -22.13
CA MET A 281 11.16 -4.68 -20.81
C MET A 281 10.57 -5.50 -19.66
N ARG A 282 9.30 -5.91 -19.74
CA ARG A 282 8.67 -6.77 -18.72
C ARG A 282 9.35 -8.14 -18.64
N ASN A 283 9.65 -8.72 -19.80
CA ASN A 283 10.33 -10.01 -19.90
C ASN A 283 11.81 -9.89 -19.47
N ALA A 284 12.46 -8.77 -19.81
CA ALA A 284 13.80 -8.47 -19.35
C ALA A 284 13.82 -8.27 -17.83
N GLU A 285 12.85 -7.60 -17.21
CA GLU A 285 12.75 -7.51 -15.75
C GLU A 285 12.54 -8.90 -15.11
N SER A 286 11.81 -9.82 -15.74
CA SER A 286 11.69 -11.21 -15.26
C SER A 286 12.94 -12.07 -15.48
N ASN A 287 13.77 -11.76 -16.48
CA ASN A 287 15.00 -12.50 -16.80
C ASN A 287 16.23 -11.88 -16.10
N TYR A 288 16.28 -10.57 -15.93
CA TYR A 288 17.31 -9.89 -15.15
C TYR A 288 17.19 -10.25 -13.67
N THR A 289 15.98 -10.57 -13.22
CA THR A 289 15.80 -11.15 -11.90
C THR A 289 16.27 -12.59 -11.79
N SER A 290 16.50 -13.31 -12.91
CA SER A 290 17.26 -14.56 -12.95
C SER A 290 18.77 -14.36 -13.14
N ASP A 291 19.20 -13.24 -13.74
CA ASP A 291 20.59 -12.98 -14.13
C ASP A 291 21.35 -11.97 -13.25
N THR A 292 20.74 -11.33 -12.25
CA THR A 292 21.48 -10.70 -11.14
C THR A 292 22.06 -11.78 -10.25
N ASN A 293 23.01 -12.51 -10.83
CA ASN A 293 23.89 -13.45 -10.19
C ASN A 293 24.85 -12.64 -9.33
N ASP A 294 24.48 -12.43 -8.05
CA ASP A 294 25.51 -12.60 -7.05
C ASP A 294 25.88 -14.08 -7.14
N THR A 295 26.98 -14.41 -7.83
CA THR A 295 27.41 -15.80 -8.12
C THR A 295 27.66 -16.65 -6.87
N ASN A 296 27.47 -16.08 -5.68
CA ASN A 296 27.60 -16.70 -4.37
C ASN A 296 26.26 -16.90 -3.63
N GLU A 297 25.11 -16.45 -4.16
CA GLU A 297 23.84 -16.57 -3.43
C GLU A 297 23.21 -17.97 -3.61
N PRO A 298 22.83 -18.68 -2.53
CA PRO A 298 22.30 -20.04 -2.62
C PRO A 298 21.02 -20.15 -3.46
N GLU A 299 20.91 -21.18 -4.30
CA GLU A 299 19.74 -21.44 -5.18
C GLU A 299 18.39 -21.44 -4.42
N ILE A 300 18.39 -21.84 -3.14
CA ILE A 300 17.20 -21.82 -2.30
C ILE A 300 16.71 -20.40 -2.03
N ILE A 301 17.63 -19.45 -1.75
CA ILE A 301 17.32 -18.04 -1.53
C ILE A 301 16.74 -17.41 -2.79
N TYR A 302 17.33 -17.73 -3.93
CA TYR A 302 16.81 -17.31 -5.23
C TYR A 302 15.34 -17.73 -5.43
N LYS A 303 15.04 -19.02 -5.20
CA LYS A 303 13.66 -19.55 -5.31
C LYS A 303 12.69 -18.87 -4.35
N LEU A 304 13.13 -18.50 -3.14
CA LEU A 304 12.32 -17.75 -2.17
C LEU A 304 12.03 -16.32 -2.67
N LYS A 305 13.04 -15.61 -3.16
CA LYS A 305 12.88 -14.25 -3.73
C LYS A 305 11.93 -14.23 -4.93
N MET A 306 11.90 -15.27 -5.75
CA MET A 306 10.94 -15.38 -6.86
C MET A 306 9.48 -15.45 -6.37
N MET A 307 9.20 -16.23 -5.33
CA MET A 307 7.86 -16.31 -4.74
C MET A 307 7.42 -14.95 -4.12
N ILE A 308 8.36 -14.21 -3.51
CA ILE A 308 8.11 -12.85 -3.00
C ILE A 308 7.73 -11.90 -4.15
N LYS A 309 8.50 -11.94 -5.26
CA LYS A 309 8.23 -11.10 -6.44
C LYS A 309 6.87 -11.40 -7.08
N GLU A 310 6.43 -12.66 -7.09
CA GLU A 310 5.10 -13.05 -7.57
C GLU A 310 3.99 -12.43 -6.71
N GLU A 311 4.13 -12.46 -5.39
CA GLU A 311 3.23 -11.79 -4.45
C GLU A 311 3.20 -10.26 -4.67
N GLU A 312 4.37 -9.63 -4.81
CA GLU A 312 4.47 -8.19 -5.09
C GLU A 312 3.78 -7.81 -6.41
N LYS A 313 3.95 -8.62 -7.47
CA LYS A 313 3.27 -8.42 -8.77
C LYS A 313 1.75 -8.54 -8.64
N ARG A 314 1.27 -9.53 -7.87
CA ARG A 314 -0.17 -9.69 -7.59
C ARG A 314 -0.72 -8.48 -6.83
N ASN A 315 -0.02 -8.03 -5.79
CA ASN A 315 -0.43 -6.91 -4.95
C ASN A 315 -0.42 -5.57 -5.71
N SER A 316 0.53 -5.37 -6.63
CA SER A 316 0.65 -4.18 -7.49
C SER A 316 -0.10 -4.29 -8.84
N SER A 317 -0.99 -5.26 -8.98
CA SER A 317 -1.74 -5.50 -10.23
C SER A 317 -2.69 -4.34 -10.59
N LYS A 318 -2.98 -4.21 -11.89
CA LYS A 318 -3.98 -3.25 -12.41
C LYS A 318 -5.36 -3.45 -11.78
N VAL A 319 -5.73 -4.68 -11.45
CA VAL A 319 -7.00 -5.01 -10.76
C VAL A 319 -7.09 -4.35 -9.39
N ASN A 320 -6.03 -4.44 -8.58
CA ASN A 320 -6.00 -3.78 -7.27
C ASN A 320 -6.00 -2.26 -7.39
N ALA A 321 -5.36 -1.71 -8.43
CA ALA A 321 -5.41 -0.28 -8.71
C ALA A 321 -6.86 0.18 -9.02
N ILE A 322 -7.60 -0.55 -9.86
CA ILE A 322 -9.01 -0.25 -10.15
C ILE A 322 -9.88 -0.30 -8.90
N ARG A 323 -9.70 -1.30 -8.04
CA ARG A 323 -10.45 -1.41 -6.77
C ARG A 323 -10.24 -0.20 -5.87
N GLU A 324 -9.02 0.33 -5.82
CA GLU A 324 -8.71 1.52 -5.03
C GLU A 324 -9.27 2.79 -5.65
N ILE A 325 -9.11 2.99 -6.96
CA ILE A 325 -9.66 4.16 -7.68
C ILE A 325 -11.18 4.23 -7.53
N TYR A 326 -11.86 3.08 -7.52
CA TYR A 326 -13.30 3.00 -7.26
C TYR A 326 -13.66 3.58 -5.88
N VAL A 327 -12.95 3.16 -4.83
CA VAL A 327 -13.16 3.70 -3.48
C VAL A 327 -12.85 5.20 -3.44
N GLU A 328 -11.77 5.65 -4.08
CA GLU A 328 -11.42 7.06 -4.13
C GLU A 328 -12.50 7.89 -4.84
N ALA A 329 -13.02 7.42 -5.97
CA ALA A 329 -14.10 8.07 -6.69
C ALA A 329 -15.38 8.24 -5.84
N CYS A 330 -15.68 7.27 -4.99
CA CYS A 330 -16.86 7.28 -4.12
C CYS A 330 -16.71 8.18 -2.88
N TYR A 331 -15.52 8.19 -2.26
CA TYR A 331 -15.35 8.73 -0.90
C TYR A 331 -14.31 9.87 -0.77
N ASP A 332 -13.38 10.02 -1.72
CA ASP A 332 -12.35 11.06 -1.66
C ASP A 332 -12.92 12.41 -2.16
N PRO A 333 -12.91 13.48 -1.34
CA PRO A 333 -13.37 14.81 -1.75
C PRO A 333 -12.66 15.31 -3.01
N MET A 334 -11.38 14.99 -3.20
CA MET A 334 -10.62 15.38 -4.40
C MET A 334 -11.22 14.75 -5.65
N MET A 335 -11.83 13.55 -5.58
CA MET A 335 -12.45 12.89 -6.72
C MET A 335 -13.96 13.14 -6.86
N ARG A 336 -14.65 13.43 -5.76
CA ARG A 336 -16.11 13.54 -5.69
C ARG A 336 -16.68 14.88 -6.17
N PHE A 337 -15.97 16.00 -5.97
CA PHE A 337 -16.50 17.33 -6.31
C PHE A 337 -16.12 17.79 -7.72
N PRO A 338 -17.07 18.11 -8.62
CA PRO A 338 -16.76 18.44 -10.02
C PRO A 338 -16.07 19.81 -10.19
N ASN A 339 -16.11 20.67 -9.16
CA ASN A 339 -15.50 21.99 -9.16
C ASN A 339 -14.57 22.18 -7.96
N LYS A 340 -13.71 23.18 -8.10
CA LYS A 340 -12.67 23.52 -7.13
C LYS A 340 -13.26 24.04 -5.82
N GLU A 341 -14.30 24.86 -5.86
CA GLU A 341 -14.93 25.46 -4.69
C GLU A 341 -15.53 24.40 -3.76
N GLY A 342 -16.17 23.37 -4.32
CA GLY A 342 -16.74 22.25 -3.58
C GLY A 342 -15.68 21.40 -2.88
N PHE A 343 -14.54 21.18 -3.55
CA PHE A 343 -13.39 20.52 -2.96
C PHE A 343 -12.82 21.32 -1.77
N LEU A 344 -12.49 22.60 -1.97
CA LEU A 344 -11.93 23.47 -0.93
C LEU A 344 -12.89 23.59 0.27
N ARG A 345 -14.19 23.74 0.03
CA ARG A 345 -15.22 23.76 1.08
C ARG A 345 -15.21 22.50 1.94
N SER A 346 -14.98 21.34 1.33
CA SER A 346 -14.98 20.06 2.03
C SER A 346 -13.71 19.83 2.83
N ILE A 347 -12.55 20.19 2.29
CA ILE A 347 -11.27 20.14 3.02
C ILE A 347 -11.28 21.13 4.18
N GLY A 348 -11.73 22.37 3.96
CA GLY A 348 -11.89 23.36 5.02
C GLY A 348 -12.93 22.95 6.07
N GLY A 349 -14.04 22.34 5.65
CA GLY A 349 -15.05 21.78 6.55
C GLY A 349 -14.49 20.66 7.43
N TYR A 350 -13.73 19.73 6.86
CA TYR A 350 -13.03 18.69 7.62
C TYR A 350 -12.06 19.27 8.65
N TYR A 351 -11.26 20.27 8.27
CA TYR A 351 -10.31 20.90 9.18
C TYR A 351 -10.99 21.50 10.42
N ARG A 352 -12.13 22.18 10.24
CA ARG A 352 -12.91 22.77 11.35
C ARG A 352 -13.36 21.74 12.40
N ILE A 353 -13.52 20.47 12.00
CA ILE A 353 -14.04 19.42 12.88
C ILE A 353 -12.98 18.42 13.34
N HIS A 354 -11.83 18.35 12.67
CA HIS A 354 -10.83 17.29 12.87
C HIS A 354 -10.40 17.13 14.33
N SER A 355 -10.04 18.21 15.02
CA SER A 355 -9.58 18.16 16.42
C SER A 355 -10.66 17.64 17.38
N ASN A 356 -11.92 17.96 17.11
CA ASN A 356 -13.06 17.46 17.88
C ASN A 356 -13.32 15.98 17.57
N VAL A 357 -13.23 15.58 16.30
CA VAL A 357 -13.32 14.17 15.90
C VAL A 357 -12.23 13.34 16.58
N GLU A 358 -10.98 13.81 16.60
CA GLU A 358 -9.89 13.12 17.31
C GLU A 358 -10.20 12.97 18.80
N LYS A 359 -10.65 14.03 19.48
CA LYS A 359 -11.05 13.96 20.90
C LYS A 359 -12.18 12.95 21.15
N ILE A 360 -13.18 12.92 20.27
CA ILE A 360 -14.30 11.96 20.36
C ILE A 360 -13.78 10.52 20.20
N ASN A 361 -12.96 10.27 19.18
CA ASN A 361 -12.35 8.97 18.94
C ASN A 361 -11.47 8.50 20.10
N GLU A 362 -10.63 9.39 20.64
CA GLU A 362 -9.77 9.10 21.79
C GLU A 362 -10.58 8.75 23.04
N SER A 363 -11.69 9.45 23.27
CA SER A 363 -12.60 9.16 24.38
C SER A 363 -13.21 7.77 24.28
N VAL A 364 -13.70 7.39 23.10
CA VAL A 364 -14.28 6.06 22.83
C VAL A 364 -13.22 4.97 23.00
N THR A 365 -12.03 5.18 22.45
CA THR A 365 -10.92 4.21 22.50
C THR A 365 -10.47 3.94 23.93
N LYS A 366 -10.34 4.99 24.75
CA LYS A 366 -10.01 4.87 26.17
C LYS A 366 -11.01 4.04 26.96
N GLN A 367 -12.30 4.16 26.66
CA GLN A 367 -13.33 3.38 27.34
C GLN A 367 -13.26 1.90 26.94
N LEU A 368 -12.95 1.60 25.68
CA LEU A 368 -12.74 0.22 25.21
C LEU A 368 -11.58 -0.45 25.91
N PHE A 369 -10.46 0.26 26.15
CA PHE A 369 -9.30 -0.32 26.85
C PHE A 369 -9.62 -0.94 28.20
N LYS A 370 -10.62 -0.41 28.88
CA LYS A 370 -10.99 -0.88 30.21
C LYS A 370 -11.89 -2.12 30.18
N ASN A 371 -12.66 -2.35 29.10
CA ASN A 371 -13.79 -3.28 29.08
C ASN A 371 -13.91 -4.07 27.75
N LEU A 372 -12.82 -4.70 27.31
CA LEU A 372 -12.68 -5.30 25.98
C LEU A 372 -13.61 -6.48 25.65
N GLU A 373 -14.24 -7.11 26.64
CA GLU A 373 -15.05 -8.33 26.45
C GLU A 373 -16.56 -8.05 26.27
N ASN A 374 -17.03 -6.81 26.50
CA ASN A 374 -18.46 -6.50 26.52
C ASN A 374 -18.95 -5.95 25.16
N THR A 375 -19.66 -6.79 24.40
CA THR A 375 -20.28 -6.42 23.10
C THR A 375 -21.37 -5.36 23.25
N THR A 376 -22.14 -5.38 24.34
CA THR A 376 -23.13 -4.34 24.66
C THR A 376 -22.46 -2.98 24.81
N LYS A 377 -21.28 -2.94 25.46
CA LYS A 377 -20.51 -1.70 25.62
C LYS A 377 -20.03 -1.13 24.28
N CYS A 378 -19.67 -1.98 23.32
CA CYS A 378 -19.29 -1.52 21.98
C CYS A 378 -20.47 -0.81 21.28
N ARG A 379 -21.69 -1.35 21.40
CA ARG A 379 -22.90 -0.73 20.84
C ARG A 379 -23.24 0.59 21.52
N GLU A 380 -23.11 0.68 22.85
CA GLU A 380 -23.29 1.94 23.59
C GLU A 380 -22.31 3.01 23.11
N LEU A 381 -21.03 2.66 22.99
CA LEU A 381 -19.99 3.57 22.53
C LEU A 381 -20.22 4.03 21.08
N MET A 382 -20.70 3.14 20.21
CA MET A 382 -21.06 3.48 18.83
C MET A 382 -22.19 4.51 18.79
N ASN A 383 -23.21 4.36 19.64
CA ASN A 383 -24.30 5.32 19.75
C ASN A 383 -23.83 6.67 20.32
N GLU A 384 -23.00 6.65 21.38
CA GLU A 384 -22.39 7.85 21.95
C GLU A 384 -21.54 8.59 20.91
N HIS A 385 -20.71 7.86 20.16
CA HIS A 385 -19.93 8.39 19.06
C HIS A 385 -20.82 9.06 18.00
N LYS A 386 -21.90 8.39 17.58
CA LYS A 386 -22.86 8.93 16.61
C LYS A 386 -23.48 10.24 17.08
N ILE A 387 -23.87 10.34 18.36
CA ILE A 387 -24.46 11.55 18.94
C ILE A 387 -23.44 12.69 18.92
N LYS A 388 -22.23 12.46 19.47
CA LYS A 388 -21.17 13.48 19.54
C LYS A 388 -20.73 13.99 18.18
N ILE A 389 -20.60 13.10 17.19
CA ILE A 389 -20.27 13.50 15.81
C ILE A 389 -21.39 14.37 15.22
N ASN A 390 -22.65 14.02 15.43
CA ASN A 390 -23.78 14.81 14.93
C ASN A 390 -23.85 16.20 15.58
N GLU A 391 -23.70 16.28 16.91
CA GLU A 391 -23.66 17.54 17.65
C GLU A 391 -22.53 18.45 17.15
N MET A 392 -21.32 17.89 17.02
CA MET A 392 -20.16 18.62 16.50
C MET A 392 -20.40 19.14 15.08
N MET A 393 -20.95 18.33 14.17
CA MET A 393 -21.25 18.75 12.80
C MET A 393 -22.26 19.89 12.75
N ASN A 394 -23.27 19.85 13.62
CA ASN A 394 -24.29 20.90 13.73
C ASN A 394 -23.68 22.20 14.26
N ASN A 395 -22.84 22.11 15.30
CA ASN A 395 -22.17 23.27 15.91
C ASN A 395 -21.18 23.96 14.95
N ALA A 396 -20.55 23.20 14.03
CA ALA A 396 -19.63 23.74 13.03
C ALA A 396 -20.33 24.45 11.85
N GLY A 397 -21.67 24.42 11.77
CA GLY A 397 -22.43 25.03 10.69
C GLY A 397 -22.25 24.33 9.33
N LEU A 398 -21.92 23.03 9.32
CA LEU A 398 -21.54 22.27 8.11
C LEU A 398 -22.69 21.44 7.52
N TRP A 399 -23.95 21.85 7.74
CA TRP A 399 -25.13 21.06 7.37
C TRP A 399 -25.17 20.70 5.88
N GLN A 400 -24.72 21.58 5.00
CA GLN A 400 -24.74 21.39 3.54
C GLN A 400 -23.77 20.31 3.04
N ILE A 401 -22.71 19.99 3.79
CA ILE A 401 -21.67 19.01 3.39
C ILE A 401 -21.53 17.85 4.38
N LYS A 402 -22.44 17.76 5.36
CA LYS A 402 -22.38 16.81 6.48
C LYS A 402 -22.22 15.36 6.01
N GLU A 403 -23.05 14.92 5.06
CA GLU A 403 -23.00 13.54 4.55
C GLU A 403 -21.68 13.22 3.84
N VAL A 404 -21.14 14.19 3.11
CA VAL A 404 -19.84 14.05 2.43
C VAL A 404 -18.71 13.94 3.44
N LEU A 405 -18.71 14.79 4.48
CA LEU A 405 -17.71 14.73 5.55
C LEU A 405 -17.78 13.42 6.34
N ILE A 406 -18.99 12.93 6.64
CA ILE A 406 -19.17 11.62 7.30
C ILE A 406 -18.65 10.49 6.40
N SER A 407 -18.96 10.52 5.09
CA SER A 407 -18.46 9.56 4.11
C SER A 407 -16.92 9.57 4.03
N TYR A 408 -16.33 10.76 4.07
CA TYR A 408 -14.88 10.93 4.05
C TYR A 408 -14.22 10.44 5.35
N LEU A 409 -14.80 10.75 6.52
CA LEU A 409 -14.35 10.23 7.81
C LEU A 409 -14.38 8.69 7.87
N LYS A 410 -15.44 8.08 7.31
CA LYS A 410 -15.54 6.62 7.15
C LYS A 410 -14.39 6.07 6.33
N TYR A 411 -14.12 6.66 5.17
CA TYR A 411 -13.01 6.26 4.29
C TYR A 411 -11.63 6.43 4.93
N LEU A 412 -11.39 7.55 5.61
CA LEU A 412 -10.15 7.79 6.35
C LEU A 412 -9.95 6.76 7.47
N SER A 413 -11.03 6.42 8.19
CA SER A 413 -11.01 5.41 9.23
C SER A 413 -10.73 4.01 8.68
N ALA A 414 -11.30 3.67 7.52
CA ALA A 414 -11.01 2.41 6.84
C ALA A 414 -9.55 2.33 6.34
N LYS A 415 -8.96 3.45 5.90
CA LYS A 415 -7.52 3.53 5.61
C LYS A 415 -6.68 3.27 6.87
N CYS A 416 -7.02 3.89 7.99
CA CYS A 416 -6.37 3.63 9.29
C CYS A 416 -6.49 2.18 9.71
N TYR A 417 -7.64 1.54 9.51
CA TYR A 417 -7.84 0.12 9.74
C TYR A 417 -6.85 -0.72 8.93
N CYS A 418 -6.78 -0.48 7.61
CA CYS A 418 -5.90 -1.22 6.71
C CYS A 418 -4.43 -1.10 7.12
N GLU A 419 -4.00 0.10 7.54
CA GLU A 419 -2.63 0.38 7.96
C GLU A 419 -2.32 -0.20 9.35
N THR A 420 -3.31 -0.22 10.25
CA THR A 420 -3.18 -0.84 11.58
C THR A 420 -2.97 -2.34 11.47
N LEU A 421 -3.66 -3.01 10.53
CA LEU A 421 -3.56 -4.45 10.32
C LEU A 421 -2.62 -4.84 9.17
N LYS A 422 -1.84 -3.91 8.64
CA LYS A 422 -0.90 -4.15 7.53
C LYS A 422 0.15 -5.18 7.94
N LEU A 423 0.48 -6.09 7.02
CA LEU A 423 1.56 -7.06 7.19
C LEU A 423 2.70 -6.71 6.22
N ARG A 424 3.66 -5.91 6.70
CA ARG A 424 4.84 -5.50 5.93
C ARG A 424 5.99 -5.07 6.84
N ASN A 425 7.22 -5.26 6.38
CA ASN A 425 8.45 -4.97 7.13
C ASN A 425 8.63 -3.49 7.51
N GLU A 426 8.12 -2.54 6.73
CA GLU A 426 8.35 -1.10 6.98
C GLU A 426 7.69 -0.60 8.27
N ASN A 427 6.75 -1.38 8.83
CA ASN A 427 6.08 -1.04 10.07
C ASN A 427 6.07 -2.27 10.99
N PRO A 428 7.24 -2.64 11.56
CA PRO A 428 7.38 -3.88 12.30
C PRO A 428 6.54 -3.92 13.57
N GLU A 429 6.11 -2.75 14.07
CA GLU A 429 5.30 -2.57 15.26
C GLU A 429 3.82 -2.93 15.06
N ARG A 430 3.36 -3.09 13.81
CA ARG A 430 1.96 -3.42 13.55
C ARG A 430 1.62 -4.78 14.16
N PRO A 431 0.43 -4.93 14.78
CA PRO A 431 0.05 -6.15 15.49
C PRO A 431 0.14 -7.41 14.63
N ALA A 432 -0.18 -7.34 13.32
CA ALA A 432 -0.03 -8.47 12.41
C ALA A 432 1.44 -8.89 12.21
N TYR A 433 2.35 -7.92 12.08
CA TYR A 433 3.78 -8.19 11.95
C TYR A 433 4.41 -8.65 13.27
N GLN A 434 4.00 -8.07 14.40
CA GLN A 434 4.39 -8.54 15.74
C GLN A 434 3.94 -9.98 15.96
N TYR A 435 2.70 -10.32 15.57
CA TYR A 435 2.23 -11.71 15.59
C TYR A 435 3.17 -12.64 14.82
N LEU A 436 3.57 -12.24 13.61
CA LEU A 436 4.50 -13.02 12.78
C LEU A 436 5.86 -13.24 13.47
N ILE A 437 6.42 -12.19 14.07
CA ILE A 437 7.63 -12.30 14.91
C ILE A 437 7.42 -13.30 16.04
N MET A 438 6.26 -13.24 16.71
CA MET A 438 5.95 -14.14 17.83
C MET A 438 5.83 -15.60 17.39
N ILE A 439 5.16 -15.89 16.26
CA ILE A 439 5.08 -17.25 15.71
C ILE A 439 6.50 -17.80 15.51
N LEU A 440 7.39 -17.04 14.87
CA LEU A 440 8.69 -17.56 14.47
C LEU A 440 9.68 -17.69 15.65
N LYS A 441 9.69 -16.71 16.55
CA LYS A 441 10.62 -16.68 17.69
C LYS A 441 10.12 -17.45 18.91
N PHE A 442 8.80 -17.54 19.10
CA PHE A 442 8.15 -18.07 20.30
C PHE A 442 7.13 -19.18 20.00
N SER A 443 7.29 -19.93 18.90
CA SER A 443 6.42 -21.01 18.42
C SER A 443 6.02 -22.09 19.44
N GLY A 444 6.70 -22.18 20.59
CA GLY A 444 6.42 -23.15 21.66
C GLY A 444 5.53 -22.61 22.78
N CYS A 445 4.98 -21.39 22.68
CA CYS A 445 4.22 -20.76 23.76
C CYS A 445 2.83 -20.26 23.30
N GLU A 446 1.82 -21.11 23.43
CA GLU A 446 0.42 -20.77 23.10
C GLU A 446 -0.08 -19.49 23.80
N ASN A 447 0.36 -19.23 25.03
CA ASN A 447 -0.02 -18.02 25.76
C ASN A 447 0.44 -16.73 25.07
N ILE A 448 1.66 -16.71 24.52
CA ILE A 448 2.18 -15.55 23.78
C ILE A 448 1.41 -15.41 22.45
N ILE A 449 1.18 -16.52 21.75
CA ILE A 449 0.43 -16.53 20.48
C ILE A 449 -1.01 -16.03 20.69
N ASN A 450 -1.72 -16.55 21.68
CA ASN A 450 -3.08 -16.13 22.03
C ASN A 450 -3.14 -14.67 22.48
N HIS A 451 -2.13 -14.19 23.22
CA HIS A 451 -2.02 -12.78 23.57
C HIS A 451 -1.95 -11.90 22.31
N GLN A 452 -1.17 -12.27 21.30
CA GLN A 452 -1.12 -11.49 20.06
C GLN A 452 -2.42 -11.56 19.23
N ILE A 453 -3.14 -12.69 19.24
CA ILE A 453 -4.49 -12.76 18.62
C ILE A 453 -5.41 -11.74 19.31
N ASN A 454 -5.34 -11.67 20.64
CA ASN A 454 -6.12 -10.72 21.42
C ASN A 454 -5.70 -9.29 21.09
N GLU A 455 -4.41 -8.99 20.94
CA GLU A 455 -3.94 -7.66 20.53
C GLU A 455 -4.51 -7.24 19.16
N ILE A 456 -4.54 -8.11 18.15
CA ILE A 456 -5.19 -7.85 16.85
C ILE A 456 -6.70 -7.59 17.05
N SER A 457 -7.36 -8.42 17.84
CA SER A 457 -8.80 -8.32 18.11
C SER A 457 -9.17 -7.01 18.81
N LYS A 458 -8.34 -6.52 19.73
CA LYS A 458 -8.52 -5.22 20.40
C LYS A 458 -8.55 -4.08 19.38
N ARG A 459 -7.62 -4.07 18.41
CA ARG A 459 -7.57 -3.05 17.36
C ARG A 459 -8.83 -3.11 16.49
N LYS A 460 -9.24 -4.28 16.03
CA LYS A 460 -10.49 -4.45 15.26
C LYS A 460 -11.69 -3.87 16.02
N LYS A 461 -11.79 -4.15 17.32
CA LYS A 461 -12.87 -3.64 18.18
C LYS A 461 -12.90 -2.12 18.29
N MET A 462 -11.74 -1.46 18.29
CA MET A 462 -11.65 0.02 18.28
C MET A 462 -12.39 0.62 17.08
N PHE A 463 -12.16 0.08 15.88
CA PHE A 463 -12.88 0.53 14.68
C PHE A 463 -14.36 0.16 14.72
N SER A 464 -14.71 -1.05 15.17
CA SER A 464 -16.12 -1.49 15.25
C SER A 464 -17.00 -0.71 16.22
N SER A 465 -16.38 0.07 17.10
CA SER A 465 -17.08 0.91 18.07
C SER A 465 -17.34 2.33 17.55
N LEU A 466 -16.89 2.65 16.33
CA LEU A 466 -17.19 3.93 15.70
C LEU A 466 -18.53 3.85 14.98
N SER A 467 -19.25 4.98 14.97
CA SER A 467 -20.49 5.08 14.19
C SER A 467 -20.30 5.00 12.67
N PHE A 468 -19.06 4.98 12.19
CA PHE A 468 -18.73 4.80 10.77
C PHE A 468 -18.59 3.33 10.37
N TYR A 469 -18.54 2.39 11.33
CA TYR A 469 -18.37 0.96 11.06
C TYR A 469 -19.69 0.33 10.63
N ASP A 470 -19.97 0.37 9.33
CA ASP A 470 -21.16 -0.20 8.70
C ASP A 470 -20.80 -0.99 7.42
N ALA A 471 -21.81 -1.41 6.66
CA ALA A 471 -21.61 -2.20 5.44
C ALA A 471 -20.72 -1.50 4.40
N ASP A 472 -20.77 -0.16 4.30
CA ASP A 472 -19.89 0.57 3.38
C ASP A 472 -18.44 0.55 3.88
N PHE A 473 -18.22 0.66 5.20
CA PHE A 473 -16.88 0.56 5.77
C PHE A 473 -16.24 -0.80 5.46
N ASP A 474 -17.01 -1.87 5.63
CA ASP A 474 -16.59 -3.22 5.23
C ASP A 474 -16.29 -3.30 3.72
N ASN A 475 -17.12 -2.66 2.89
CA ASN A 475 -16.89 -2.60 1.45
C ASN A 475 -15.58 -1.87 1.10
N ILE A 476 -15.30 -0.74 1.74
CA ILE A 476 -14.06 0.01 1.56
C ILE A 476 -12.84 -0.85 1.91
N ILE A 477 -12.86 -1.53 3.07
CA ILE A 477 -11.73 -2.38 3.49
C ILE A 477 -11.52 -3.53 2.51
N LYS A 478 -12.58 -4.17 2.01
CA LYS A 478 -12.48 -5.25 1.02
C LYS A 478 -11.73 -4.84 -0.26
N HIS A 479 -11.85 -3.58 -0.65
CA HIS A 479 -11.16 -3.03 -1.81
C HIS A 479 -9.72 -2.59 -1.52
N LEU A 480 -9.45 -2.07 -0.31
CA LEU A 480 -8.15 -1.46 0.03
C LEU A 480 -7.15 -2.44 0.68
N TYR A 481 -7.63 -3.38 1.50
CA TYR A 481 -6.78 -4.17 2.39
C TYR A 481 -5.94 -5.25 1.70
N PRO A 482 -6.42 -6.01 0.70
CA PRO A 482 -5.69 -7.17 0.16
C PRO A 482 -4.25 -6.85 -0.29
N LYS A 483 -4.03 -5.67 -0.88
CA LYS A 483 -2.70 -5.20 -1.33
C LYS A 483 -1.74 -4.80 -0.21
N ASN A 484 -2.18 -4.82 1.05
CA ASN A 484 -1.40 -4.46 2.24
C ASN A 484 -0.87 -5.69 2.99
N VAL A 485 -1.01 -6.89 2.44
CA VAL A 485 -0.53 -8.13 3.05
C VAL A 485 0.57 -8.73 2.17
N TYR A 486 1.81 -8.69 2.65
CA TYR A 486 3.00 -9.28 2.01
C TYR A 486 3.54 -10.39 2.91
N LEU A 487 2.90 -11.56 2.85
CA LEU A 487 3.19 -12.67 3.75
C LEU A 487 4.57 -13.26 3.47
N PHE A 488 4.91 -13.51 2.20
CA PHE A 488 6.20 -14.11 1.85
C PHE A 488 7.36 -13.18 2.15
N GLU A 489 7.24 -11.90 1.81
CA GLU A 489 8.24 -10.88 2.14
C GLU A 489 8.47 -10.82 3.66
N SER A 490 7.38 -10.70 4.43
CA SER A 490 7.45 -10.56 5.89
C SER A 490 8.02 -11.82 6.55
N LEU A 491 7.60 -13.02 6.10
CA LEU A 491 8.13 -14.29 6.58
C LEU A 491 9.63 -14.39 6.34
N PHE A 492 10.07 -14.08 5.11
CA PHE A 492 11.48 -14.14 4.74
C PHE A 492 12.34 -13.24 5.62
N GLN A 493 11.93 -11.97 5.79
CA GLN A 493 12.66 -10.98 6.59
C GLN A 493 12.80 -11.39 8.06
N VAL A 494 11.69 -11.78 8.70
CA VAL A 494 11.72 -12.21 10.10
C VAL A 494 12.52 -13.50 10.28
N TYR A 495 12.39 -14.44 9.34
CA TYR A 495 13.05 -15.73 9.43
C TYR A 495 14.56 -15.63 9.18
N LEU A 496 15.02 -14.77 8.26
CA LEU A 496 16.45 -14.52 8.06
C LEU A 496 17.12 -13.99 9.34
N LYS A 497 16.51 -13.02 10.01
CA LYS A 497 17.00 -12.54 11.31
C LYS A 497 17.05 -13.66 12.36
N PHE A 498 16.08 -14.56 12.34
CA PHE A 498 16.07 -15.74 13.22
C PHE A 498 17.20 -16.74 12.88
N ILE A 499 17.55 -16.89 11.60
CA ILE A 499 18.69 -17.69 11.14
C ILE A 499 20.00 -17.06 11.63
N GLU A 500 20.20 -15.77 11.39
CA GLU A 500 21.38 -15.01 11.85
C GLU A 500 21.59 -15.15 13.35
N GLU A 501 20.55 -14.90 14.16
CA GLU A 501 20.58 -15.07 15.62
C GLU A 501 20.92 -16.50 16.07
N SER A 502 20.59 -17.50 15.26
CA SER A 502 20.92 -18.90 15.54
C SER A 502 22.36 -19.19 15.16
N ILE A 503 22.83 -18.71 14.00
CA ILE A 503 24.21 -18.88 13.54
C ILE A 503 25.20 -18.10 14.42
N GLU A 504 24.84 -16.97 15.02
CA GLU A 504 25.75 -16.21 15.88
C GLU A 504 25.89 -16.84 17.29
N PHE A 505 24.88 -17.60 17.74
CA PHE A 505 24.86 -18.14 19.10
C PHE A 505 25.97 -19.17 19.35
N ASP A 506 26.75 -19.00 20.42
CA ASP A 506 27.80 -19.95 20.78
C ASP A 506 27.23 -21.25 21.37
N TYR A 507 27.10 -22.28 20.52
CA TYR A 507 26.64 -23.61 20.91
C TYR A 507 27.71 -24.47 21.56
N GLU A 508 29.00 -24.13 21.43
CA GLU A 508 30.18 -24.85 21.92
C GLU A 508 30.38 -26.31 21.43
N TYR A 509 29.33 -27.14 21.40
CA TYR A 509 29.37 -28.56 21.06
C TYR A 509 28.47 -28.94 19.89
N GLN A 510 28.91 -29.93 19.10
CA GLN A 510 28.16 -30.46 17.97
C GLN A 510 26.80 -31.07 18.36
N GLU A 511 26.72 -31.70 19.53
CA GLU A 511 25.50 -32.36 20.01
C GLU A 511 24.41 -31.35 20.43
N VAL A 512 24.83 -30.16 20.86
CA VAL A 512 23.92 -29.06 21.22
C VAL A 512 23.29 -28.48 19.95
N ILE A 513 24.10 -28.23 18.92
CA ILE A 513 23.58 -27.73 17.63
C ILE A 513 22.76 -28.81 16.90
N ASN A 514 23.08 -30.10 17.01
CA ASN A 514 22.22 -31.20 16.52
C ASN A 514 20.83 -31.16 17.18
N SER A 515 20.79 -30.85 18.47
CA SER A 515 19.52 -30.68 19.19
C SER A 515 18.72 -29.48 18.68
N GLU A 516 19.38 -28.38 18.31
CA GLU A 516 18.71 -27.22 17.67
C GLU A 516 18.25 -27.54 16.24
N ILE A 517 19.03 -28.29 15.46
CA ILE A 517 18.62 -28.76 14.12
C ILE A 517 17.34 -29.57 14.20
N ASN A 518 17.27 -30.55 15.13
CA ASN A 518 16.06 -31.35 15.33
C ASN A 518 14.86 -30.47 15.71
N LYS A 519 15.06 -29.47 16.58
CA LYS A 519 14.01 -28.50 16.89
C LYS A 519 13.54 -27.71 15.67
N VAL A 520 14.46 -27.25 14.82
CA VAL A 520 14.09 -26.55 13.59
C VAL A 520 13.25 -27.47 12.71
N GLN A 521 13.63 -28.75 12.57
CA GLN A 521 12.87 -29.75 11.83
C GLN A 521 11.46 -29.98 12.38
N ASP A 522 11.30 -30.04 13.70
CA ASP A 522 10.02 -30.33 14.36
C ASP A 522 9.06 -29.14 14.42
N ARG A 523 9.55 -27.90 14.27
CA ARG A 523 8.68 -26.71 14.32
C ARG A 523 7.67 -26.67 13.18
N CYS A 524 6.39 -26.58 13.54
CA CYS A 524 5.29 -26.36 12.62
C CYS A 524 4.73 -24.94 12.81
N TYR A 525 4.90 -24.07 11.82
CA TYR A 525 4.40 -22.68 11.87
C TYR A 525 3.04 -22.51 11.19
N LEU A 526 2.63 -23.48 10.37
CA LEU A 526 1.51 -23.32 9.45
C LEU A 526 0.20 -23.02 10.19
N SER A 527 -0.11 -23.76 11.25
CA SER A 527 -1.36 -23.55 12.00
C SER A 527 -1.46 -22.13 12.56
N ASP A 528 -0.39 -21.60 13.16
CA ASP A 528 -0.42 -20.26 13.74
C ASP A 528 -0.38 -19.16 12.67
N LEU A 529 0.26 -19.42 11.52
CA LEU A 529 0.16 -18.52 10.36
C LEU A 529 -1.26 -18.46 9.81
N MET A 530 -1.96 -19.60 9.71
CA MET A 530 -3.36 -19.61 9.30
C MET A 530 -4.24 -18.87 10.31
N LYS A 531 -4.03 -19.08 11.62
CA LYS A 531 -4.71 -18.30 12.67
C LYS A 531 -4.49 -16.80 12.49
N LEU A 532 -3.28 -16.35 12.14
CA LEU A 532 -3.03 -14.95 11.83
C LEU A 532 -3.91 -14.49 10.68
N LEU A 533 -3.84 -15.15 9.52
CA LEU A 533 -4.57 -14.78 8.31
C LEU A 533 -6.09 -14.76 8.52
N ASP A 534 -6.63 -15.75 9.24
CA ASP A 534 -8.06 -15.85 9.59
C ASP A 534 -8.52 -14.70 10.49
N ASN A 535 -7.63 -14.17 11.32
CA ASN A 535 -7.94 -13.04 12.21
C ASN A 535 -7.84 -11.68 11.51
N LEU A 536 -7.19 -11.60 10.34
CA LEU A 536 -7.20 -10.41 9.50
C LEU A 536 -8.53 -10.32 8.73
N TYR A 537 -9.02 -9.11 8.48
CA TYR A 537 -10.28 -8.92 7.74
C TYR A 537 -10.13 -7.83 6.67
N PRO A 538 -10.55 -8.08 5.41
CA PRO A 538 -10.89 -9.40 4.86
C PRO A 538 -9.73 -10.39 5.02
N SER A 539 -10.08 -11.67 5.18
CA SER A 539 -9.07 -12.73 5.27
C SER A 539 -8.28 -12.77 3.95
N PRO A 540 -6.95 -12.63 3.98
CA PRO A 540 -6.14 -12.71 2.77
C PRO A 540 -6.13 -14.12 2.20
N GLU A 541 -6.49 -14.26 0.93
CA GLU A 541 -6.46 -15.56 0.24
C GLU A 541 -5.03 -15.92 -0.18
N TYR A 542 -4.52 -17.01 0.39
CA TYR A 542 -3.23 -17.63 0.06
C TYR A 542 -3.40 -19.12 -0.23
N ASP A 543 -2.66 -19.63 -1.22
CA ASP A 543 -2.55 -21.07 -1.45
C ASP A 543 -1.70 -21.70 -0.35
N ILE A 544 -2.34 -22.49 0.51
CA ILE A 544 -1.71 -23.17 1.64
C ILE A 544 -0.50 -24.00 1.19
N ASN A 545 -0.58 -24.67 0.03
CA ASN A 545 0.51 -25.48 -0.48
C ASN A 545 1.74 -24.63 -0.84
N GLN A 546 1.52 -23.41 -1.36
CA GLN A 546 2.61 -22.48 -1.62
C GLN A 546 3.24 -21.96 -0.33
N VAL A 547 2.44 -21.66 0.70
CA VAL A 547 2.93 -21.24 2.02
C VAL A 547 3.77 -22.35 2.66
N GLU A 548 3.29 -23.59 2.64
CA GLU A 548 4.05 -24.75 3.14
C GLU A 548 5.38 -24.93 2.39
N LYS A 549 5.35 -24.84 1.05
CA LYS A 549 6.55 -24.93 0.22
C LYS A 549 7.57 -23.83 0.56
N PHE A 550 7.11 -22.61 0.81
CA PHE A 550 7.93 -21.48 1.21
C PHE A 550 8.60 -21.73 2.58
N LEU A 551 7.82 -22.13 3.58
CA LEU A 551 8.32 -22.46 4.92
C LEU A 551 9.32 -23.61 4.91
N LYS A 552 9.05 -24.66 4.11
CA LYS A 552 9.96 -25.80 3.96
C LYS A 552 11.32 -25.37 3.39
N LYS A 553 11.32 -24.49 2.38
CA LYS A 553 12.55 -23.92 1.83
C LYS A 553 13.35 -23.11 2.86
N LEU A 554 12.67 -22.26 3.64
CA LEU A 554 13.29 -21.50 4.73
C LEU A 554 13.91 -22.40 5.81
N LYS A 555 13.18 -23.44 6.23
CA LYS A 555 13.68 -24.42 7.21
C LYS A 555 14.90 -25.18 6.69
N ASN A 556 14.86 -25.62 5.43
CA ASN A 556 15.99 -26.33 4.82
C ASN A 556 17.24 -25.46 4.78
N TYR A 557 17.10 -24.20 4.37
CA TYR A 557 18.21 -23.25 4.38
C TYR A 557 18.77 -23.02 5.79
N HIS A 558 17.90 -22.88 6.79
CA HIS A 558 18.35 -22.75 8.19
C HIS A 558 19.12 -23.98 8.68
N ILE A 559 18.62 -25.19 8.38
CA ILE A 559 19.29 -26.44 8.73
C ILE A 559 20.66 -26.51 8.06
N GLU A 560 20.78 -26.15 6.79
CA GLU A 560 22.04 -26.10 6.06
C GLU A 560 23.06 -25.16 6.75
N CYS A 561 22.63 -23.95 7.12
CA CYS A 561 23.49 -23.03 7.86
C CYS A 561 23.93 -23.57 9.22
N LEU A 562 23.04 -24.22 9.96
CA LEU A 562 23.38 -24.85 11.24
C LEU A 562 24.32 -26.05 11.07
N MET A 563 24.16 -26.84 10.01
CA MET A 563 25.08 -27.94 9.67
C MET A 563 26.48 -27.41 9.38
N ASN A 564 26.60 -26.34 8.60
CA ASN A 564 27.88 -25.69 8.32
C ASN A 564 28.54 -25.18 9.61
N LYS A 565 27.76 -24.59 10.53
CA LYS A 565 28.27 -24.18 11.85
C LYS A 565 28.67 -25.36 12.72
N ARG A 566 27.94 -26.48 12.67
CA ARG A 566 28.23 -27.67 13.48
C ARG A 566 29.63 -28.19 13.20
N ASP A 567 30.04 -28.19 11.94
CA ASP A 567 31.30 -28.80 11.51
C ASP A 567 32.53 -28.04 12.06
N SER A 568 32.37 -26.79 12.53
CA SER A 568 33.41 -26.03 13.23
C SER A 568 33.45 -26.23 14.75
N LEU A 569 32.51 -26.98 15.34
CA LEU A 569 32.40 -27.14 16.80
C LEU A 569 33.05 -28.42 17.31
N ILE A 570 33.31 -28.45 18.63
CA ILE A 570 33.93 -29.59 19.32
C ILE A 570 32.89 -30.71 19.53
N LYS A 571 33.29 -31.98 19.40
CA LYS A 571 32.44 -33.13 19.75
C LYS A 571 32.57 -33.48 21.23
N LEU A 572 31.45 -33.74 21.91
CA LEU A 572 31.45 -34.31 23.27
C LEU A 572 32.08 -35.71 23.32
N GLU A 573 32.15 -36.41 22.19
CA GLU A 573 32.81 -37.72 22.08
C GLU A 573 34.29 -37.74 22.49
N ARG A 574 34.94 -36.56 22.55
CA ARG A 574 36.31 -36.37 23.04
C ARG A 574 36.29 -35.47 24.30
N PRO A 575 35.49 -35.80 25.32
CA PRO A 575 36.01 -36.62 26.44
C PRO A 575 35.13 -37.79 26.91
N PHE A 576 33.93 -38.01 26.36
CA PHE A 576 32.97 -39.00 26.86
C PHE A 576 32.41 -39.90 25.75
N LYS A 577 32.13 -41.18 26.01
CA LYS A 577 31.43 -42.02 25.01
C LYS A 577 29.97 -41.56 24.84
N PRO A 578 29.32 -41.74 23.67
CA PRO A 578 27.91 -41.38 23.46
C PRO A 578 26.93 -41.94 24.49
N SER A 579 27.19 -43.14 25.02
CA SER A 579 26.37 -43.76 26.07
C SER A 579 26.52 -43.12 27.46
N GLN A 580 27.44 -42.16 27.62
CA GLN A 580 27.79 -41.55 28.90
C GLN A 580 27.29 -40.11 29.04
N TYR A 581 26.69 -39.53 27.99
CA TYR A 581 26.13 -38.18 28.07
C TYR A 581 24.73 -38.10 27.47
N VAL A 582 23.96 -37.11 27.92
CA VAL A 582 22.64 -36.77 27.40
C VAL A 582 22.53 -35.25 27.32
N VAL A 583 22.07 -34.73 26.17
CA VAL A 583 21.73 -33.31 26.02
C VAL A 583 20.21 -33.18 26.16
N GLU A 584 19.76 -32.53 27.23
CA GLU A 584 18.35 -32.18 27.38
C GLU A 584 18.14 -30.71 27.00
N VAL A 585 17.05 -30.44 26.29
CA VAL A 585 16.71 -29.07 25.94
C VAL A 585 15.42 -28.64 26.63
N HIS A 586 15.50 -27.53 27.34
CA HIS A 586 14.37 -26.94 28.07
C HIS A 586 14.12 -25.52 27.56
N GLU A 587 12.88 -25.20 27.24
CA GLU A 587 12.48 -23.85 26.85
C GLU A 587 11.58 -23.23 27.93
N LYS A 588 11.87 -21.98 28.27
CA LYS A 588 11.08 -21.18 29.20
C LYS A 588 10.72 -19.86 28.55
N TYR A 589 9.47 -19.46 28.76
CA TYR A 589 8.85 -18.32 28.11
C TYR A 589 8.24 -17.40 29.16
N ASP A 590 8.35 -16.10 28.95
CA ASP A 590 7.55 -15.13 29.68
C ASP A 590 7.28 -13.87 28.85
N PHE A 591 6.27 -13.10 29.24
CA PHE A 591 5.96 -11.83 28.61
C PHE A 591 5.35 -10.81 29.58
N ILE A 592 5.51 -9.54 29.24
CA ILE A 592 4.86 -8.39 29.86
C ILE A 592 3.96 -7.75 28.79
N PRO A 593 2.63 -7.71 28.98
CA PRO A 593 1.72 -7.13 27.99
C PRO A 593 1.92 -5.62 27.88
N ALA A 594 1.66 -5.09 26.68
CA ALA A 594 1.56 -3.65 26.46
C ALA A 594 0.48 -3.04 27.38
N MET A 595 0.76 -1.86 27.94
CA MET A 595 -0.16 -1.20 28.88
C MET A 595 -1.20 -0.29 28.22
N TYR A 596 -0.98 0.08 26.96
CA TYR A 596 -1.90 0.89 26.19
C TYR A 596 -1.69 0.66 24.69
N ILE A 597 -2.64 1.12 23.90
CA ILE A 597 -2.56 1.10 22.44
C ILE A 597 -2.45 2.55 21.95
N ALA A 598 -1.54 2.79 21.01
CA ALA A 598 -1.20 4.12 20.53
C ALA A 598 -1.93 4.52 19.23
N GLU A 599 -2.57 3.59 18.51
CA GLU A 599 -2.99 3.84 17.13
C GLU A 599 -4.14 4.86 17.00
N LYS A 600 -4.04 5.77 16.02
CA LYS A 600 -5.19 6.62 15.65
C LYS A 600 -6.17 5.89 14.77
N ILE A 601 -7.44 6.21 14.97
CA ILE A 601 -8.55 5.67 14.19
C ILE A 601 -8.84 6.53 12.95
N ILE A 602 -8.32 7.76 12.89
CA ILE A 602 -8.37 8.66 11.72
C ILE A 602 -6.98 9.30 11.57
N PRO A 603 -6.48 9.55 10.34
CA PRO A 603 -5.16 10.15 10.15
C PRO A 603 -5.11 11.59 10.71
N SER A 604 -3.90 12.08 11.00
CA SER A 604 -3.71 13.50 11.33
C SER A 604 -3.98 14.40 10.11
N ILE A 605 -4.21 15.70 10.34
CA ILE A 605 -4.30 16.69 9.25
C ILE A 605 -3.05 16.64 8.36
N SER A 606 -1.87 16.60 8.96
CA SER A 606 -0.61 16.42 8.25
C SER A 606 -0.60 15.10 7.47
N GLY A 607 -1.13 14.01 8.04
CA GLY A 607 -1.23 12.73 7.37
C GLY A 607 -2.18 12.72 6.17
N ILE A 608 -3.26 13.50 6.21
CA ILE A 608 -4.20 13.69 5.09
C ILE A 608 -3.56 14.51 3.99
N ILE A 609 -2.89 15.60 4.35
CA ILE A 609 -2.21 16.49 3.42
C ILE A 609 -0.99 15.78 2.79
N ILE A 610 -0.22 15.00 3.55
CA ILE A 610 0.82 14.12 3.00
C ILE A 610 0.19 13.01 2.15
N GLY A 611 -1.01 12.54 2.50
CA GLY A 611 -1.82 11.66 1.66
C GLY A 611 -2.17 12.27 0.30
N ILE A 612 -2.00 13.59 0.11
CA ILE A 612 -2.11 14.30 -1.16
C ILE A 612 -0.82 14.22 -2.01
N ALA A 613 0.33 13.88 -1.43
CA ALA A 613 1.57 13.65 -2.17
C ALA A 613 1.67 12.20 -2.73
N SER A 614 2.56 11.95 -3.71
CA SER A 614 2.88 10.59 -4.17
C SER A 614 3.42 9.71 -3.04
N SER A 615 3.37 8.39 -3.24
CA SER A 615 4.04 7.41 -2.39
C SER A 615 5.55 7.64 -2.26
N ALA A 616 6.24 8.08 -3.33
CA ALA A 616 7.68 8.38 -3.30
C ALA A 616 7.97 9.62 -2.46
N THR A 617 7.24 10.71 -2.68
CA THR A 617 7.37 11.93 -1.89
C THR A 617 6.94 11.69 -0.45
N ARG A 618 5.92 10.87 -0.21
CA ARG A 618 5.55 10.41 1.13
C ARG A 618 6.69 9.69 1.83
N ALA A 619 7.40 8.78 1.17
CA ALA A 619 8.57 8.12 1.76
C ALA A 619 9.68 9.12 2.11
N LEU A 620 9.94 10.11 1.25
CA LEU A 620 10.91 11.18 1.51
C LEU A 620 10.47 12.15 2.61
N ILE A 621 9.18 12.51 2.69
CA ILE A 621 8.60 13.30 3.78
C ILE A 621 8.79 12.55 5.08
N VAL A 622 8.39 11.28 5.11
CA VAL A 622 8.46 10.45 6.31
C VAL A 622 9.91 10.22 6.74
N GLY A 623 10.83 10.00 5.78
CA GLY A 623 12.27 9.89 6.07
C GLY A 623 12.81 11.16 6.72
N ALA A 624 12.55 12.33 6.14
CA ALA A 624 12.99 13.62 6.70
C ALA A 624 12.37 13.92 8.07
N ILE A 625 11.07 13.65 8.26
CA ILE A 625 10.39 13.81 9.56
C ILE A 625 10.98 12.84 10.58
N SER A 626 11.33 11.61 10.17
CA SER A 626 11.92 10.61 11.06
C SER A 626 13.35 10.95 11.44
N GLU A 627 14.15 11.52 10.54
CA GLU A 627 15.48 12.04 10.85
C GLU A 627 15.41 13.25 11.79
N ALA A 628 14.50 14.20 11.54
CA ALA A 628 14.30 15.38 12.39
C ALA A 628 13.80 14.98 13.79
N ALA A 629 12.82 14.08 13.87
CA ALA A 629 12.31 13.56 15.13
C ALA A 629 13.33 12.65 15.83
N ALA A 630 14.16 11.88 15.12
CA ALA A 630 15.25 11.10 15.69
C ALA A 630 16.33 12.01 16.27
N ALA A 631 16.65 13.14 15.63
CA ALA A 631 17.54 14.16 16.18
C ALA A 631 16.96 14.82 17.44
N THR A 632 15.63 15.04 17.47
CA THR A 632 14.93 15.61 18.64
C THR A 632 14.79 14.59 19.78
N ALA A 633 14.59 13.30 19.44
CA ALA A 633 14.53 12.18 20.38
C ALA A 633 15.91 11.80 20.91
N ALA A 634 16.98 11.95 20.12
CA ALA A 634 18.36 11.80 20.58
C ALA A 634 18.75 12.91 21.58
N ALA A 635 18.18 14.12 21.45
CA ALA A 635 18.33 15.18 22.44
C ALA A 635 17.48 14.95 23.71
N ALA A 636 16.37 14.21 23.61
CA ALA A 636 15.54 13.74 24.74
C ALA A 636 15.94 12.29 25.12
N THR A 637 17.10 12.17 25.74
CA THR A 637 17.98 10.99 25.97
C THR A 637 17.42 9.66 26.54
N THR A 638 16.17 9.25 26.32
CA THR A 638 15.68 7.90 26.71
C THR A 638 14.63 7.24 25.83
N ALA A 639 14.08 7.85 24.78
CA ALA A 639 12.99 7.24 24.02
C ALA A 639 13.44 6.72 22.64
N TRP A 640 13.82 5.44 22.56
CA TRP A 640 14.04 4.76 21.28
C TRP A 640 12.68 4.53 20.60
N ILE A 641 12.28 5.44 19.69
CA ILE A 641 11.00 5.37 18.99
C ILE A 641 11.22 5.40 17.47
N PRO A 642 10.77 4.38 16.72
CA PRO A 642 10.65 4.45 15.26
C PRO A 642 9.48 5.37 14.83
N ILE A 643 9.80 6.49 14.19
CA ILE A 643 8.89 7.63 13.95
C ILE A 643 8.00 7.52 12.68
N VAL A 644 8.34 6.61 11.77
CA VAL A 644 7.86 6.61 10.36
C VAL A 644 6.34 6.35 10.24
N GLY A 645 5.82 5.31 10.91
CA GLY A 645 4.39 4.97 10.89
C GLY A 645 3.53 5.84 11.81
N TRP A 646 4.16 6.48 12.80
CA TRP A 646 3.54 7.27 13.87
C TRP A 646 3.23 8.71 13.47
N THR A 647 3.84 9.23 12.41
CA THR A 647 3.70 10.64 12.00
C THR A 647 2.54 10.89 11.04
N ILE A 648 2.23 9.95 10.15
CA ILE A 648 1.10 10.06 9.20
C ILE A 648 -0.20 9.46 9.74
N PHE A 649 -0.12 8.27 10.34
CA PHE A 649 -1.27 7.60 10.95
C PHE A 649 -1.28 7.66 12.48
N GLY A 650 -0.33 8.38 13.07
CA GLY A 650 -0.47 8.99 14.39
C GLY A 650 -0.32 8.09 15.63
N VAL A 651 0.15 8.72 16.71
CA VAL A 651 -0.12 8.35 18.11
C VAL A 651 -1.20 9.28 18.67
N THR A 652 -2.09 8.80 19.56
CA THR A 652 -3.13 9.64 20.20
C THR A 652 -2.53 10.77 21.08
N THR A 653 -3.22 11.91 21.20
CA THR A 653 -2.80 13.12 21.94
C THR A 653 -2.56 12.85 23.44
N ILE A 654 -3.29 11.89 23.99
CA ILE A 654 -3.14 11.47 25.39
C ILE A 654 -1.86 10.67 25.58
N ALA A 655 -1.41 9.94 24.57
CA ALA A 655 -0.08 9.37 24.61
C ALA A 655 0.93 10.53 24.63
N SER A 656 0.94 11.49 23.71
CA SER A 656 1.95 12.58 23.76
C SER A 656 2.00 13.38 25.09
N ILE A 657 0.85 13.77 25.68
CA ILE A 657 0.82 14.44 27.01
C ILE A 657 1.16 13.48 28.15
N GLY A 658 0.62 12.26 28.07
CA GLY A 658 0.92 11.18 28.99
C GLY A 658 2.42 10.98 29.07
N TRP A 659 3.10 10.83 27.93
CA TRP A 659 4.52 10.61 27.73
C TRP A 659 5.40 11.74 28.29
N ILE A 660 5.03 13.02 28.11
CA ILE A 660 5.74 14.16 28.71
C ILE A 660 5.69 14.08 30.23
N ILE A 661 4.53 13.74 30.81
CA ILE A 661 4.39 13.56 32.26
C ILE A 661 4.99 12.20 32.72
N TYR A 662 5.08 11.21 31.83
CA TYR A 662 5.53 9.84 32.12
C TYR A 662 7.04 9.71 32.14
N SER A 663 7.73 10.33 31.19
CA SER A 663 9.19 10.39 31.07
C SER A 663 9.85 10.99 32.32
N TYR A 664 9.16 11.93 32.96
CA TYR A 664 9.59 12.54 34.23
C TYR A 664 9.52 11.61 35.46
N LEU A 665 8.84 10.47 35.42
CA LEU A 665 8.44 9.73 36.63
C LEU A 665 8.92 8.26 36.74
N LYS A 666 9.87 7.79 35.92
CA LYS A 666 10.45 6.41 35.89
C LYS A 666 9.47 5.25 36.14
N LYS A 667 9.04 4.60 35.05
CA LYS A 667 7.84 3.73 35.03
C LYS A 667 8.09 2.45 34.22
N THR A 668 8.82 1.50 34.79
CA THR A 668 9.10 0.19 34.17
C THR A 668 8.42 -0.95 34.92
N THR A 669 8.04 -2.00 34.22
CA THR A 669 7.53 -3.26 34.79
C THR A 669 8.60 -4.33 34.62
N SER A 670 8.84 -5.17 35.62
CA SER A 670 9.75 -6.31 35.47
C SER A 670 9.06 -7.63 35.75
N LYS A 671 9.58 -8.70 35.14
CA LYS A 671 9.09 -10.06 35.30
C LYS A 671 10.27 -11.03 35.28
N ASN A 672 10.20 -12.04 36.14
CA ASN A 672 11.30 -12.96 36.38
C ASN A 672 10.99 -14.34 35.80
N LEU A 673 11.75 -14.73 34.78
CA LEU A 673 11.76 -16.08 34.25
C LEU A 673 12.65 -16.97 35.13
N LYS A 674 12.07 -18.02 35.71
CA LYS A 674 12.78 -18.95 36.61
C LYS A 674 12.90 -20.34 35.98
N PHE A 675 14.11 -20.89 35.99
CA PHE A 675 14.39 -22.27 35.61
C PHE A 675 15.09 -23.01 36.74
N LYS A 676 14.65 -24.24 37.01
CA LYS A 676 15.27 -25.16 37.95
C LYS A 676 15.31 -26.54 37.32
N ASN A 677 16.50 -27.14 37.22
CA ASN A 677 16.71 -28.51 36.76
C ASN A 677 17.41 -29.31 37.87
N THR A 678 16.96 -30.54 38.10
CA THR A 678 17.59 -31.49 39.03
C THR A 678 17.79 -32.79 38.28
N VAL A 679 18.98 -33.38 38.36
CA VAL A 679 19.32 -34.60 37.61
C VAL A 679 19.09 -35.86 38.44
N ALA A 680 18.77 -36.96 37.76
CA ALA A 680 18.52 -38.25 38.38
C ALA A 680 19.78 -38.86 39.03
N SER A 681 19.58 -39.86 39.89
CA SER A 681 20.68 -40.61 40.51
C SER A 681 21.59 -41.23 39.44
N GLY A 682 22.91 -41.17 39.65
CA GLY A 682 23.92 -41.65 38.68
C GLY A 682 24.30 -40.69 37.55
N PHE A 683 23.76 -39.46 37.52
CA PHE A 683 24.15 -38.41 36.57
C PHE A 683 24.56 -37.12 37.27
N LYS A 684 25.49 -36.35 36.69
CA LYS A 684 25.82 -34.98 37.08
C LYS A 684 25.68 -34.02 35.90
N ILE A 685 25.40 -32.75 36.20
CA ILE A 685 25.39 -31.69 35.20
C ILE A 685 26.85 -31.38 34.83
N PHE A 686 27.20 -31.63 33.58
CA PHE A 686 28.50 -31.25 33.03
C PHE A 686 28.53 -29.77 32.71
N LYS A 687 27.56 -29.31 31.91
CA LYS A 687 27.45 -27.92 31.47
C LYS A 687 26.00 -27.55 31.16
N VAL A 688 25.68 -26.27 31.33
CA VAL A 688 24.43 -25.68 30.85
C VAL A 688 24.78 -24.55 29.89
N ILE A 689 24.34 -24.70 28.64
CA ILE A 689 24.45 -23.66 27.62
C ILE A 689 23.10 -22.97 27.51
N LYS A 690 23.09 -21.64 27.56
CA LYS A 690 21.86 -20.85 27.70
C LYS A 690 21.78 -19.83 26.57
N ASN A 691 20.71 -19.92 25.79
CA ASN A 691 20.35 -18.91 24.78
C ASN A 691 19.15 -18.10 25.28
N VAL A 692 19.33 -16.79 25.50
CA VAL A 692 18.26 -15.89 25.93
C VAL A 692 17.92 -14.94 24.78
N LYS A 693 16.73 -15.11 24.20
CA LYS A 693 16.18 -14.23 23.18
C LYS A 693 15.11 -13.34 23.81
N HIS A 694 15.08 -12.07 23.46
CA HIS A 694 14.07 -11.13 23.91
C HIS A 694 13.70 -10.14 22.80
N ILE A 695 12.53 -9.53 22.92
CA ILE A 695 12.06 -8.46 22.03
C ILE A 695 11.25 -7.44 22.83
N ASN A 696 11.24 -6.19 22.34
CA ASN A 696 10.51 -5.05 22.90
C ASN A 696 10.69 -4.90 24.42
N GLY A 697 11.91 -5.13 24.91
CA GLY A 697 12.23 -5.14 26.34
C GLY A 697 13.74 -5.30 26.53
N THR A 698 14.20 -5.31 27.78
CA THR A 698 15.62 -5.45 28.11
C THR A 698 15.84 -6.52 29.17
N ILE A 699 16.90 -7.31 29.03
CA ILE A 699 17.35 -8.22 30.08
C ILE A 699 18.26 -7.43 31.02
N VAL A 700 17.86 -7.26 32.27
CA VAL A 700 18.59 -6.43 33.25
C VAL A 700 19.40 -7.24 34.26
N SER A 701 19.01 -8.48 34.50
CA SER A 701 19.76 -9.40 35.33
C SER A 701 19.63 -10.83 34.83
N CYS A 702 20.72 -11.59 35.02
CA CYS A 702 20.83 -12.97 34.57
C CYS A 702 21.69 -13.73 35.57
N GLU A 703 21.06 -14.34 36.58
CA GLU A 703 21.76 -15.06 37.65
C GLU A 703 21.67 -16.57 37.44
N ASP A 704 22.82 -17.22 37.33
CA ASP A 704 22.93 -18.68 37.24
C ASP A 704 23.60 -19.23 38.49
N LYS A 705 23.03 -20.29 39.07
CA LYS A 705 23.55 -20.99 40.24
C LYS A 705 23.56 -22.49 39.98
N LEU A 706 24.76 -23.04 39.77
CA LEU A 706 25.01 -24.48 39.78
C LEU A 706 25.42 -24.88 41.20
N GLN A 707 24.74 -25.86 41.80
CA GLN A 707 25.15 -26.38 43.11
C GLN A 707 26.52 -27.06 43.03
N GLU A 708 27.29 -27.03 44.12
CA GLU A 708 28.64 -27.62 44.21
C GLU A 708 28.66 -29.11 43.82
N ASN A 709 27.63 -29.87 44.21
CA ASN A 709 27.48 -31.28 43.85
C ASN A 709 27.13 -31.51 42.37
N LYS A 710 26.94 -30.45 41.58
CA LYS A 710 26.51 -30.46 40.17
C LYS A 710 25.23 -31.26 39.91
N LYS A 711 24.39 -31.47 40.92
CA LYS A 711 23.10 -32.17 40.78
C LYS A 711 21.94 -31.24 40.45
N GLN A 712 22.11 -29.94 40.68
CA GLN A 712 21.04 -28.97 40.50
C GLN A 712 21.55 -27.66 39.86
N PHE A 713 20.78 -27.16 38.90
CA PHE A 713 20.99 -25.85 38.28
C PHE A 713 19.75 -24.97 38.48
N LYS A 714 19.96 -23.69 38.79
CA LYS A 714 18.93 -22.66 38.85
C LYS A 714 19.34 -21.45 38.01
N SER A 715 18.41 -20.90 37.25
CA SER A 715 18.62 -19.66 36.49
C SER A 715 17.46 -18.70 36.74
N PHE A 716 17.80 -17.42 36.89
CA PHE A 716 16.87 -16.31 37.08
C PHE A 716 17.18 -15.24 36.04
N ILE A 717 16.21 -14.94 35.18
CA ILE A 717 16.35 -13.95 34.12
C ILE A 717 15.28 -12.88 34.33
N GLU A 718 15.69 -11.64 34.55
CA GLU A 718 14.77 -10.52 34.73
C GLU A 718 14.59 -9.77 33.40
N LEU A 719 13.37 -9.84 32.88
CA LEU A 719 12.92 -9.02 31.76
C LEU A 719 12.32 -7.73 32.31
N LYS A 720 12.80 -6.59 31.81
CA LYS A 720 12.28 -5.27 32.10
C LYS A 720 11.62 -4.68 30.86
N HIS A 721 10.44 -4.12 31.05
CA HIS A 721 9.65 -3.45 30.03
C HIS A 721 9.39 -2.00 30.42
N GLU A 722 9.51 -1.09 29.47
CA GLU A 722 9.07 0.29 29.69
C GLU A 722 7.56 0.35 29.57
N LYS A 723 6.85 0.91 30.57
CA LYS A 723 5.38 0.98 30.51
C LYS A 723 4.87 1.91 29.40
N VAL A 724 5.76 2.72 28.81
CA VAL A 724 5.48 3.57 27.64
C VAL A 724 5.58 2.82 26.32
N ASP A 725 6.20 1.65 26.27
CA ASP A 725 6.32 0.92 25.02
C ASP A 725 4.94 0.33 24.66
N PRO A 726 4.39 0.65 23.47
CA PRO A 726 3.09 0.16 23.03
C PRO A 726 3.10 -1.31 22.63
N LEU A 727 4.28 -1.95 22.61
CA LEU A 727 4.46 -3.36 22.29
C LEU A 727 4.60 -4.20 23.56
N SER A 728 4.37 -5.51 23.42
CA SER A 728 4.55 -6.44 24.53
C SER A 728 5.99 -6.95 24.56
N ALA A 729 6.65 -6.88 25.72
CA ALA A 729 7.97 -7.47 25.90
C ALA A 729 7.85 -8.98 26.04
N CYS A 730 8.68 -9.73 25.33
CA CYS A 730 8.71 -11.20 25.41
C CYS A 730 10.14 -11.70 25.62
N VAL A 731 10.31 -12.75 26.42
CA VAL A 731 11.58 -13.44 26.64
C VAL A 731 11.42 -14.94 26.44
N LYS A 732 12.39 -15.54 25.76
CA LYS A 732 12.57 -16.97 25.59
C LYS A 732 13.97 -17.33 26.07
N ALA A 733 14.06 -18.22 27.05
CA ALA A 733 15.33 -18.83 27.45
C ALA A 733 15.33 -20.30 27.07
N THR A 734 16.33 -20.70 26.28
CA THR A 734 16.59 -22.09 25.92
C THR A 734 17.81 -22.58 26.68
N PHE A 735 17.63 -23.64 27.45
CA PHE A 735 18.69 -24.27 28.24
C PHE A 735 19.03 -25.63 27.64
N TYR A 736 20.27 -25.78 27.20
CA TYR A 736 20.85 -27.07 26.80
C TYR A 736 21.62 -27.61 27.99
N VAL A 737 21.04 -28.59 28.69
CA VAL A 737 21.61 -29.20 29.89
C VAL A 737 22.34 -30.47 29.47
N ILE A 738 23.67 -30.41 29.48
CA ILE A 738 24.54 -31.57 29.20
C ILE A 738 24.72 -32.32 30.51
N LYS A 739 24.20 -33.55 30.57
CA LYS A 739 24.34 -34.47 31.69
C LYS A 739 25.36 -35.53 31.34
N ILE A 740 26.21 -35.90 32.29
CA ILE A 740 27.13 -37.02 32.15
C ILE A 740 26.88 -38.03 33.25
N ARG A 741 27.07 -39.31 32.93
CA ARG A 741 26.99 -40.39 33.92
C ARG A 741 28.17 -40.25 34.89
N ASP A 742 27.89 -40.42 36.18
CA ASP A 742 28.90 -40.32 37.23
C ASP A 742 29.99 -41.38 37.12
#